data_AF-A0A928BJM9-F1
#
_entry.id   AF-A0A928BJM9-F1
#
_cell.length_a   1.000
_cell.length_b   1.000
_cell.length_c   1.000
_cell.angle_alpha   90.00
_cell.angle_beta   90.00
_cell.angle_gamma   90.00
#
_symmetry.space_group_name_H-M   'P 1'
#
loop_
_entity.id
_entity.type
_entity.pdbx_description
1 polymer ?
#
loop_
_entity_poly.entity_id
_entity_poly.type
_entity_poly.pdbx_seq_one_letter_code
_entity_poly.pdbx_strand_id
1 'polypeptide(L)'
;MKLRNYILLSLVAVSGLWACAIDESQMTSGNETPKVSEVVADALPGQLLVKFDASVSRILEQAGVTKSGLDSPATRSGVLSVDEILDLVEGYEIERIFPVDARTEETARHEGLHLWYVVRFSEEYPVEKVAADLSRLGEVNRVEYNRTLKRASTSKAVPFRQVVTKTGTSIQGPDDPRLKYQWHLVNGGENQALPVAKPSDAAVGFVEGADVGMAEVWKNPQMKGHPSIIVAVLDEGVCFTHPDLKNSMWVNEGEELRSRVDADGNGYKGDKHGYNFVQNTGVISTDSAYDTGHGTHVAGVIAAENNNGVGISSIAGGTSDSPGVKIMSCQIFAGVYAGTLLDEVRAIKYAADNGAVVLQCSWGYISGAANPYDWGPQFSTDEQWTQSNMLEKKALDYFVNHAGSPDGVIEGGIAVFAAGNEYAPAASYPAAYPDYVSVAATAPDFTPAVYTNYGTGVTISAPGGDQDYYYEYGEGHDKGFAGCILSTLPDNTALDFDKVVSAEAGEGTYGYMEGTSMACPHVSGVVALGLSYAAHRRIHVKAKDVIRLLYDSAYRTADGKDPLKVVCDTEDNKVYYKYVSDLGKVHKSSLKLSDYFGKMGHGQVNAYNFLNAIAGEDVGRPMTFPNVFISKDDVKAYDPTLYMSGSEFELKVTDESIAVMEYKAGKVYVKGIGTGQTKASIKSGSVTHEFVITVRETTGNGWL
;
A
#
# COMPACT_ATOMS: atom_id res chain seq x y z
N MET A 1 -51.32 -28.57 42.06
CA MET A 1 -49.99 -28.08 42.48
C MET A 1 -49.17 -29.26 42.98
N LYS A 2 -48.29 -29.83 42.13
CA LYS A 2 -47.17 -30.75 42.44
C LYS A 2 -46.52 -31.26 41.14
N LEU A 3 -45.25 -31.70 41.26
CA LEU A 3 -44.27 -32.25 40.30
C LEU A 3 -43.31 -31.19 39.69
N ARG A 4 -41.98 -31.41 39.58
CA ARG A 4 -41.18 -32.66 39.62
C ARG A 4 -39.68 -32.40 39.90
N ASN A 5 -39.02 -33.42 40.45
CA ASN A 5 -37.62 -33.55 40.89
C ASN A 5 -36.56 -33.63 39.78
N TYR A 6 -35.28 -33.39 40.13
CA TYR A 6 -34.14 -34.27 39.76
C TYR A 6 -33.04 -34.29 40.86
N ILE A 7 -32.55 -35.49 41.20
CA ILE A 7 -31.41 -35.80 42.07
C ILE A 7 -30.39 -36.63 41.26
N LEU A 8 -29.11 -36.38 41.56
CA LEU A 8 -27.83 -37.01 41.17
C LEU A 8 -27.80 -38.52 40.85
N LEU A 9 -26.87 -38.95 39.96
CA LEU A 9 -25.58 -39.57 40.34
C LEU A 9 -24.70 -39.99 39.12
N SER A 10 -23.40 -39.65 39.22
CA SER A 10 -22.17 -40.35 38.78
C SER A 10 -22.05 -41.08 37.42
N LEU A 11 -20.98 -40.80 36.66
CA LEU A 11 -20.13 -41.83 36.02
C LEU A 11 -18.77 -41.29 35.52
N VAL A 12 -17.70 -41.97 35.93
CA VAL A 12 -16.31 -41.88 35.44
C VAL A 12 -15.99 -43.19 34.70
N ALA A 13 -15.36 -43.04 33.53
CA ALA A 13 -14.49 -43.94 32.75
C ALA A 13 -14.80 -45.45 32.60
N VAL A 14 -14.96 -45.90 31.35
CA VAL A 14 -14.33 -47.14 30.83
C VAL A 14 -13.97 -46.95 29.34
N SER A 15 -12.74 -47.35 29.04
CA SER A 15 -12.03 -47.44 27.76
C SER A 15 -12.50 -48.59 26.87
N GLY A 16 -12.34 -48.43 25.55
CA GLY A 16 -12.39 -49.51 24.55
C GLY A 16 -11.29 -49.33 23.51
N LEU A 17 -10.28 -50.21 23.57
CA LEU A 17 -9.13 -50.33 22.67
C LEU A 17 -9.34 -51.47 21.66
N TRP A 18 -8.43 -51.53 20.67
CA TRP A 18 -8.06 -52.60 19.71
C TRP A 18 -8.56 -52.36 18.27
N ALA A 19 -7.72 -52.40 17.21
CA ALA A 19 -6.36 -52.90 17.06
C ALA A 19 -5.62 -52.24 15.87
N CYS A 20 -4.30 -52.38 15.89
CA CYS A 20 -3.34 -51.97 14.87
C CYS A 20 -3.65 -52.52 13.46
N ALA A 21 -3.52 -51.66 12.47
CA ALA A 21 -2.75 -51.97 11.26
C ALA A 21 -1.80 -50.78 11.05
N ILE A 22 -0.53 -50.98 11.39
CA ILE A 22 0.55 -50.11 10.93
C ILE A 22 0.66 -50.41 9.45
N ASP A 23 0.25 -49.46 8.60
CA ASP A 23 0.64 -49.49 7.20
C ASP A 23 2.06 -48.90 7.13
N GLU A 24 3.05 -49.79 7.07
CA GLU A 24 4.45 -49.44 6.78
C GLU A 24 4.54 -48.95 5.32
N SER A 25 4.13 -47.72 5.07
CA SER A 25 4.49 -47.00 3.83
C SER A 25 4.73 -45.51 4.04
N GLN A 26 4.95 -45.07 5.28
CA GLN A 26 5.43 -43.71 5.59
C GLN A 26 6.97 -43.69 5.58
N MET A 27 7.55 -43.91 4.40
CA MET A 27 8.88 -43.38 4.10
C MET A 27 8.83 -42.70 2.74
N THR A 28 9.29 -41.46 2.74
CA THR A 28 9.31 -40.45 1.66
C THR A 28 7.99 -39.71 1.40
N SER A 29 7.64 -38.78 2.27
CA SER A 29 6.93 -37.56 1.83
C SER A 29 7.86 -36.39 2.08
N GLY A 30 8.45 -35.86 1.01
CA GLY A 30 9.00 -34.51 1.06
C GLY A 30 7.89 -33.54 1.46
N ASN A 31 8.27 -32.42 2.09
CA ASN A 31 7.36 -31.30 2.37
C ASN A 31 6.84 -30.73 1.04
N GLU A 32 5.87 -31.37 0.41
CA GLU A 32 5.15 -30.81 -0.73
C GLU A 32 4.05 -29.89 -0.19
N THR A 33 4.09 -28.61 -0.59
CA THR A 33 3.06 -27.64 -0.27
C THR A 33 1.70 -28.12 -0.81
N PRO A 34 0.60 -28.03 -0.03
CA PRO A 34 -0.71 -28.44 -0.50
C PRO A 34 -1.09 -27.74 -1.82
N LYS A 35 -1.63 -28.51 -2.77
CA LYS A 35 -2.10 -27.97 -4.06
C LYS A 35 -3.34 -27.09 -3.91
N VAL A 36 -4.11 -27.20 -2.83
CA VAL A 36 -5.29 -26.36 -2.56
C VAL A 36 -5.03 -25.56 -1.29
N SER A 37 -5.29 -24.24 -1.33
CA SER A 37 -5.24 -23.40 -0.13
C SER A 37 -6.32 -23.80 0.88
N GLU A 38 -6.18 -23.39 2.13
CA GLU A 38 -7.25 -23.56 3.11
C GLU A 38 -8.53 -22.81 2.66
N VAL A 39 -9.69 -23.41 2.94
CA VAL A 39 -10.98 -22.76 2.68
C VAL A 39 -11.14 -21.61 3.68
N VAL A 40 -11.46 -20.43 3.17
CA VAL A 40 -11.72 -19.23 3.99
C VAL A 40 -13.22 -18.94 4.00
N ALA A 41 -13.73 -18.40 5.11
CA ALA A 41 -15.16 -18.11 5.30
C ALA A 41 -15.73 -17.14 4.24
N ASP A 42 -14.86 -16.32 3.64
CA ASP A 42 -15.21 -15.30 2.64
C ASP A 42 -14.86 -15.72 1.21
N ALA A 43 -14.67 -17.01 0.98
CA ALA A 43 -14.45 -17.57 -0.34
C ALA A 43 -15.64 -17.24 -1.25
N LEU A 44 -15.35 -16.76 -2.45
CA LEU A 44 -16.37 -16.45 -3.44
C LEU A 44 -16.93 -17.75 -4.04
N PRO A 45 -18.26 -17.94 -4.03
CA PRO A 45 -18.86 -19.04 -4.76
C PRO A 45 -18.55 -18.88 -6.26
N GLY A 46 -18.36 -20.00 -6.96
CA GLY A 46 -18.18 -19.99 -8.40
C GLY A 46 -16.85 -19.38 -8.90
N GLN A 47 -15.86 -19.09 -8.05
CA GLN A 47 -14.58 -18.52 -8.48
C GLN A 47 -13.36 -19.15 -7.81
N LEU A 48 -12.36 -19.53 -8.62
CA LEU A 48 -11.08 -20.08 -8.18
C LEU A 48 -9.91 -19.42 -8.88
N LEU A 49 -8.80 -19.26 -8.17
CA LEU A 49 -7.52 -18.78 -8.72
C LEU A 49 -6.63 -19.99 -8.95
N VAL A 50 -6.37 -20.33 -10.21
CA VAL A 50 -5.71 -21.56 -10.62
C VAL A 50 -4.37 -21.24 -11.24
N LYS A 51 -3.32 -21.88 -10.72
CA LYS A 51 -1.98 -21.86 -11.32
C LYS A 51 -1.79 -23.13 -12.14
N PHE A 52 -1.61 -22.99 -13.44
CA PHE A 52 -1.26 -24.10 -14.31
C PHE A 52 0.24 -24.43 -14.26
N ASP A 53 0.57 -25.67 -14.61
CA ASP A 53 1.94 -26.10 -14.81
C ASP A 53 2.54 -25.45 -16.08
N ALA A 54 3.84 -25.17 -16.05
CA ALA A 54 4.53 -24.52 -17.17
C ALA A 54 4.45 -25.36 -18.47
N SER A 55 4.33 -26.70 -18.37
CA SER A 55 4.23 -27.60 -19.51
C SER A 55 3.01 -27.35 -20.40
N VAL A 56 1.92 -26.77 -19.86
CA VAL A 56 0.69 -26.48 -20.61
C VAL A 56 0.59 -25.02 -21.07
N SER A 57 1.57 -24.15 -20.76
CA SER A 57 1.53 -22.73 -21.13
C SER A 57 1.30 -22.50 -22.62
N ARG A 58 1.98 -23.26 -23.49
CA ARG A 58 1.82 -23.14 -24.95
C ARG A 58 0.42 -23.54 -25.43
N ILE A 59 -0.24 -24.47 -24.73
CA ILE A 59 -1.60 -24.92 -25.07
C ILE A 59 -2.59 -23.80 -24.75
N LEU A 60 -2.48 -23.22 -23.54
CA LEU A 60 -3.29 -22.06 -23.10
C LEU A 60 -3.16 -20.88 -24.07
N GLU A 61 -1.95 -20.60 -24.53
CA GLU A 61 -1.67 -19.55 -25.52
C GLU A 61 -2.31 -19.83 -26.89
N GLN A 62 -2.21 -21.06 -27.38
CA GLN A 62 -2.83 -21.47 -28.66
C GLN A 62 -4.35 -21.44 -28.60
N ALA A 63 -4.93 -21.68 -27.42
CA ALA A 63 -6.36 -21.54 -27.17
C ALA A 63 -6.80 -20.07 -27.03
N GLY A 64 -5.88 -19.10 -27.05
CA GLY A 64 -6.19 -17.68 -26.96
C GLY A 64 -6.54 -17.22 -25.54
N VAL A 65 -6.24 -18.02 -24.51
CA VAL A 65 -6.47 -17.70 -23.10
C VAL A 65 -5.37 -16.76 -22.59
N THR A 66 -5.04 -15.72 -23.33
CA THR A 66 -3.96 -14.78 -22.99
C THR A 66 -4.48 -13.41 -22.59
N LYS A 67 -5.77 -13.16 -22.80
CA LYS A 67 -6.42 -11.88 -22.51
C LYS A 67 -6.96 -11.84 -21.08
N SER A 68 -6.82 -10.68 -20.47
CA SER A 68 -7.47 -10.28 -19.22
C SER A 68 -8.66 -9.37 -19.52
N GLY A 69 -9.65 -9.36 -18.63
CA GLY A 69 -10.86 -8.55 -18.68
C GLY A 69 -12.12 -9.34 -19.09
N LEU A 70 -13.26 -8.93 -18.52
CA LEU A 70 -14.60 -9.52 -18.74
C LEU A 70 -15.15 -9.35 -20.18
N ASP A 71 -14.49 -8.54 -21.02
CA ASP A 71 -14.97 -8.27 -22.39
C ASP A 71 -14.67 -9.43 -23.36
N SER A 72 -13.82 -10.39 -23.00
CA SER A 72 -13.46 -11.55 -23.85
C SER A 72 -12.94 -12.77 -23.06
N PRO A 73 -13.68 -13.28 -22.05
CA PRO A 73 -13.27 -14.48 -21.33
C PRO A 73 -13.24 -15.70 -22.27
N ALA A 74 -12.28 -16.60 -22.06
CA ALA A 74 -12.24 -17.85 -22.80
C ALA A 74 -13.20 -18.86 -22.16
N THR A 75 -13.92 -19.63 -22.97
CA THR A 75 -14.80 -20.70 -22.48
C THR A 75 -14.15 -22.08 -22.59
N ARG A 76 -12.84 -22.15 -22.88
CA ARG A 76 -12.05 -23.38 -23.00
C ARG A 76 -10.61 -23.05 -22.64
N SER A 77 -9.95 -23.92 -21.89
CA SER A 77 -8.51 -23.83 -21.64
C SER A 77 -7.69 -24.39 -22.82
N GLY A 78 -8.28 -25.31 -23.58
CA GLY A 78 -7.56 -26.12 -24.58
C GLY A 78 -6.80 -27.29 -23.97
N VAL A 79 -6.74 -27.39 -22.64
CA VAL A 79 -6.19 -28.53 -21.90
C VAL A 79 -7.33 -29.51 -21.63
N LEU A 80 -7.33 -30.65 -22.32
CA LEU A 80 -8.46 -31.58 -22.35
C LEU A 80 -8.93 -32.00 -20.95
N SER A 81 -8.01 -32.37 -20.05
CA SER A 81 -8.32 -32.81 -18.69
C SER A 81 -8.96 -31.71 -17.83
N VAL A 82 -8.56 -30.46 -18.04
CA VAL A 82 -9.15 -29.30 -17.37
C VAL A 82 -10.54 -29.03 -17.94
N ASP A 83 -10.67 -29.02 -19.27
CA ASP A 83 -11.94 -28.79 -19.95
C ASP A 83 -12.99 -29.86 -19.61
N GLU A 84 -12.59 -31.12 -19.39
CA GLU A 84 -13.48 -32.19 -18.91
C GLU A 84 -14.05 -31.93 -17.51
N ILE A 85 -13.26 -31.36 -16.59
CA ILE A 85 -13.76 -30.96 -15.27
C ILE A 85 -14.70 -29.75 -15.40
N LEU A 86 -14.32 -28.79 -16.25
CA LEU A 86 -15.11 -27.58 -16.45
C LEU A 86 -16.44 -27.85 -17.16
N ASP A 87 -16.50 -28.83 -18.07
CA ASP A 87 -17.76 -29.26 -18.69
C ASP A 87 -18.77 -29.85 -17.68
N LEU A 88 -18.32 -30.24 -16.47
CA LEU A 88 -19.20 -30.67 -15.38
C LEU A 88 -19.79 -29.51 -14.58
N VAL A 89 -19.24 -28.30 -14.72
CA VAL A 89 -19.69 -27.09 -14.02
C VAL A 89 -20.16 -26.06 -15.04
N GLU A 90 -21.48 -25.91 -15.16
CA GLU A 90 -22.07 -25.05 -16.20
C GLU A 90 -21.61 -23.58 -16.09
N GLY A 91 -21.63 -22.87 -17.22
CA GLY A 91 -21.42 -21.41 -17.27
C GLY A 91 -19.99 -20.97 -16.94
N TYR A 92 -18.98 -21.77 -17.28
CA TYR A 92 -17.61 -21.48 -16.89
C TYR A 92 -16.85 -20.55 -17.86
N GLU A 93 -15.91 -19.81 -17.28
CA GLU A 93 -15.03 -18.85 -17.95
C GLU A 93 -13.61 -18.97 -17.39
N ILE A 94 -12.62 -18.76 -18.25
CA ILE A 94 -11.20 -18.80 -17.90
C ILE A 94 -10.55 -17.52 -18.40
N GLU A 95 -9.82 -16.85 -17.52
CA GLU A 95 -9.19 -15.57 -17.80
C GLU A 95 -7.81 -15.52 -17.15
N ARG A 96 -6.80 -15.03 -17.88
CA ARG A 96 -5.48 -14.80 -17.30
C ARG A 96 -5.56 -13.69 -16.25
N ILE A 97 -5.02 -13.93 -15.06
CA ILE A 97 -5.13 -12.96 -13.95
C ILE A 97 -4.42 -11.66 -14.33
N PHE A 98 -3.18 -11.72 -14.77
CA PHE A 98 -2.40 -10.54 -15.11
C PHE A 98 -2.45 -10.28 -16.62
N PRO A 99 -2.83 -9.06 -17.06
CA PRO A 99 -2.76 -8.66 -18.46
C PRO A 99 -1.38 -8.88 -19.06
N VAL A 100 -1.33 -9.10 -20.38
CA VAL A 100 -0.09 -9.09 -21.14
C VAL A 100 0.27 -7.63 -21.41
N ASP A 101 1.32 -7.16 -20.75
CA ASP A 101 1.95 -5.88 -21.03
C ASP A 101 3.31 -6.14 -21.68
N ALA A 102 3.49 -5.71 -22.94
CA ALA A 102 4.74 -5.93 -23.67
C ALA A 102 5.97 -5.34 -22.95
N ARG A 103 5.78 -4.33 -22.09
CA ARG A 103 6.85 -3.69 -21.31
C ARG A 103 7.40 -4.61 -20.22
N THR A 104 6.56 -5.49 -19.65
CA THR A 104 6.88 -6.26 -18.44
C THR A 104 6.59 -7.76 -18.54
N GLU A 105 6.13 -8.26 -19.70
CA GLU A 105 5.75 -9.66 -19.91
C GLU A 105 6.91 -10.63 -19.68
N GLU A 106 8.14 -10.28 -20.07
CA GLU A 106 9.33 -11.12 -19.83
C GLU A 106 9.53 -11.37 -18.33
N THR A 107 9.46 -10.30 -17.54
CA THR A 107 9.55 -10.37 -16.07
C THR A 107 8.38 -11.14 -15.48
N ALA A 108 7.14 -10.88 -15.93
CA ALA A 108 5.95 -11.61 -15.47
C ALA A 108 6.05 -13.11 -15.77
N ARG A 109 6.71 -13.49 -16.87
CA ARG A 109 6.97 -14.89 -17.22
C ARG A 109 8.03 -15.53 -16.36
N HIS A 110 9.15 -14.84 -16.16
CA HIS A 110 10.21 -15.26 -15.25
C HIS A 110 9.66 -15.55 -13.84
N GLU A 111 8.78 -14.69 -13.33
CA GLU A 111 8.15 -14.85 -12.01
C GLU A 111 7.01 -15.89 -11.96
N GLY A 112 6.63 -16.43 -13.12
CA GLY A 112 5.53 -17.39 -13.26
C GLY A 112 4.14 -16.81 -13.08
N LEU A 113 3.98 -15.47 -13.18
CA LEU A 113 2.69 -14.80 -13.06
C LEU A 113 1.76 -15.10 -14.24
N HIS A 114 2.31 -15.30 -15.43
CA HIS A 114 1.58 -15.71 -16.63
C HIS A 114 0.84 -17.06 -16.53
N LEU A 115 1.16 -17.88 -15.51
CA LEU A 115 0.56 -19.20 -15.29
C LEU A 115 -0.69 -19.13 -14.41
N TRP A 116 -1.07 -17.94 -13.93
CA TRP A 116 -2.21 -17.76 -13.04
C TRP A 116 -3.45 -17.29 -13.78
N TYR A 117 -4.55 -17.98 -13.52
CA TYR A 117 -5.84 -17.80 -14.18
C TYR A 117 -6.95 -17.75 -13.14
N VAL A 118 -7.96 -16.93 -13.37
CA VAL A 118 -9.22 -17.03 -12.66
C VAL A 118 -10.15 -17.92 -13.47
N VAL A 119 -10.71 -18.92 -12.80
CA VAL A 119 -11.74 -19.81 -13.32
C VAL A 119 -13.04 -19.45 -12.64
N ARG A 120 -14.02 -18.98 -13.43
CA ARG A 120 -15.37 -18.69 -12.95
C ARG A 120 -16.32 -19.77 -13.44
N PHE A 121 -17.37 -20.08 -12.69
CA PHE A 121 -18.39 -21.09 -13.00
C PHE A 121 -19.66 -20.82 -12.19
N SER A 122 -20.75 -21.52 -12.52
CA SER A 122 -22.03 -21.37 -11.81
C SER A 122 -21.89 -21.57 -10.29
N GLU A 123 -22.45 -20.63 -9.51
CA GLU A 123 -22.46 -20.67 -8.04
C GLU A 123 -23.30 -21.84 -7.47
N GLU A 124 -24.06 -22.56 -8.31
CA GLU A 124 -24.80 -23.76 -7.93
C GLU A 124 -23.88 -24.95 -7.57
N TYR A 125 -22.62 -24.90 -8.00
CA TYR A 125 -21.64 -25.96 -7.74
C TYR A 125 -20.76 -25.62 -6.53
N PRO A 126 -20.57 -26.55 -5.57
CA PRO A 126 -19.71 -26.31 -4.41
C PRO A 126 -18.26 -26.01 -4.84
N VAL A 127 -17.79 -24.81 -4.51
CA VAL A 127 -16.47 -24.31 -4.91
C VAL A 127 -15.33 -25.21 -4.42
N GLU A 128 -15.50 -25.83 -3.25
CA GLU A 128 -14.52 -26.74 -2.65
C GLU A 128 -14.41 -28.06 -3.42
N LYS A 129 -15.53 -28.54 -3.99
CA LYS A 129 -15.52 -29.74 -4.83
C LYS A 129 -14.76 -29.47 -6.13
N VAL A 130 -15.02 -28.32 -6.76
CA VAL A 130 -14.35 -27.93 -8.01
C VAL A 130 -12.85 -27.73 -7.76
N ALA A 131 -12.48 -27.10 -6.64
CA ALA A 131 -11.09 -26.95 -6.24
C ALA A 131 -10.39 -28.30 -6.03
N ALA A 132 -11.05 -29.23 -5.33
CA ALA A 132 -10.54 -30.57 -5.12
C ALA A 132 -10.38 -31.34 -6.44
N ASP A 133 -11.36 -31.25 -7.35
CA ASP A 133 -11.31 -31.93 -8.64
C ASP A 133 -10.16 -31.38 -9.52
N LEU A 134 -10.04 -30.05 -9.67
CA LEU A 134 -8.95 -29.41 -10.40
C LEU A 134 -7.57 -29.74 -9.83
N SER A 135 -7.44 -29.79 -8.51
CA SER A 135 -6.15 -30.05 -7.85
C SER A 135 -5.56 -31.44 -8.12
N ARG A 136 -6.39 -32.41 -8.56
CA ARG A 136 -5.94 -33.77 -8.90
C ARG A 136 -5.24 -33.83 -10.26
N LEU A 137 -5.39 -32.80 -11.08
CA LEU A 137 -4.77 -32.73 -12.40
C LEU A 137 -3.27 -32.47 -12.29
N GLY A 138 -2.49 -33.11 -13.17
CA GLY A 138 -1.04 -32.90 -13.25
C GLY A 138 -0.70 -31.53 -13.85
N GLU A 139 -1.60 -31.02 -14.68
CA GLU A 139 -1.55 -29.74 -15.37
C GLU A 139 -1.87 -28.57 -14.43
N VAL A 140 -2.41 -28.83 -13.24
CA VAL A 140 -2.70 -27.83 -12.20
C VAL A 140 -1.65 -27.92 -11.11
N ASN A 141 -0.89 -26.84 -10.96
CA ASN A 141 0.12 -26.71 -9.92
C ASN A 141 -0.51 -26.28 -8.59
N ARG A 142 -1.51 -25.40 -8.62
CA ARG A 142 -2.17 -24.87 -7.42
C ARG A 142 -3.58 -24.35 -7.70
N VAL A 143 -4.43 -24.41 -6.68
CA VAL A 143 -5.75 -23.80 -6.62
C VAL A 143 -5.86 -22.98 -5.33
N GLU A 144 -6.24 -21.72 -5.43
CA GLU A 144 -6.58 -20.85 -4.29
C GLU A 144 -8.03 -20.36 -4.40
N TYR A 145 -8.68 -20.18 -3.25
CA TYR A 145 -10.00 -19.55 -3.22
C TYR A 145 -9.86 -18.05 -3.43
N ASN A 146 -10.60 -17.50 -4.40
CA ASN A 146 -10.78 -16.06 -4.46
C ASN A 146 -11.68 -15.64 -3.28
N ARG A 147 -11.41 -14.49 -2.66
CA ARG A 147 -12.17 -14.02 -1.50
C ARG A 147 -12.51 -12.55 -1.62
N THR A 148 -13.60 -12.17 -0.95
CA THR A 148 -13.98 -10.75 -0.83
C THR A 148 -13.12 -10.06 0.22
N LEU A 149 -12.58 -8.90 -0.12
CA LEU A 149 -11.89 -8.05 0.85
C LEU A 149 -12.92 -7.44 1.81
N LYS A 150 -12.53 -7.21 3.06
CA LYS A 150 -13.43 -6.62 4.06
C LYS A 150 -12.88 -5.31 4.57
N ARG A 151 -13.77 -4.33 4.71
CA ARG A 151 -13.48 -3.10 5.46
C ARG A 151 -13.48 -3.47 6.94
N ALA A 152 -12.31 -3.45 7.57
CA ALA A 152 -12.17 -3.74 9.00
C ALA A 152 -12.86 -2.67 9.88
N SER A 153 -12.93 -1.43 9.40
CA SER A 153 -13.69 -0.35 10.01
C SER A 153 -14.27 0.60 8.96
N THR A 154 -15.42 1.19 9.24
CA THR A 154 -15.99 2.31 8.47
C THR A 154 -15.69 3.66 9.14
N SER A 155 -14.70 3.72 10.06
CA SER A 155 -14.40 4.86 10.95
C SER A 155 -14.64 6.19 10.23
N LYS A 156 -15.80 6.80 10.50
CA LYS A 156 -16.18 8.02 9.81
C LYS A 156 -15.26 9.14 10.27
N ALA A 157 -14.67 9.84 9.31
CA ALA A 157 -13.86 11.01 9.61
C ALA A 157 -14.65 11.99 10.48
N VAL A 158 -14.00 12.60 11.46
CA VAL A 158 -14.54 13.78 12.12
C VAL A 158 -14.29 14.96 11.19
N PRO A 159 -15.33 15.63 10.65
CA PRO A 159 -15.14 16.75 9.74
C PRO A 159 -14.28 17.84 10.37
N PHE A 160 -13.39 18.44 9.58
CA PHE A 160 -12.64 19.61 10.04
C PHE A 160 -13.61 20.76 10.34
N ARG A 161 -13.41 21.40 11.49
CA ARG A 161 -14.01 22.69 11.82
C ARG A 161 -12.93 23.61 12.33
N GLN A 162 -13.02 24.88 11.96
CA GLN A 162 -12.16 25.89 12.55
C GLN A 162 -12.52 26.06 14.03
N VAL A 163 -11.62 25.62 14.90
CA VAL A 163 -11.76 25.77 16.35
C VAL A 163 -11.03 27.03 16.84
N VAL A 164 -11.49 27.57 17.98
CA VAL A 164 -10.84 28.71 18.63
C VAL A 164 -9.43 28.30 19.04
N THR A 165 -8.43 28.84 18.35
CA THR A 165 -7.01 28.58 18.63
C THR A 165 -6.51 29.49 19.74
N LYS A 166 -5.54 29.02 20.53
CA LYS A 166 -4.77 29.89 21.44
C LYS A 166 -4.14 31.03 20.62
N THR A 167 -4.28 32.28 21.06
CA THR A 167 -3.69 33.45 20.39
C THR A 167 -2.16 33.36 20.33
N GLY A 168 -1.55 33.64 19.17
CA GLY A 168 -0.09 33.73 19.02
C GLY A 168 0.66 32.44 18.63
N THR A 169 -0.04 31.39 18.19
CA THR A 169 0.58 30.16 17.68
C THR A 169 1.16 30.37 16.29
N SER A 170 2.48 30.49 16.18
CA SER A 170 3.22 30.44 14.92
C SER A 170 3.88 29.07 14.79
N ILE A 171 3.44 28.25 13.84
CA ILE A 171 4.10 27.00 13.49
C ILE A 171 4.98 27.27 12.27
N GLN A 172 6.25 26.87 12.36
CA GLN A 172 7.21 27.03 11.27
C GLN A 172 6.93 26.00 10.17
N GLY A 173 6.78 26.46 8.93
CA GLY A 173 6.58 25.58 7.78
C GLY A 173 5.92 26.31 6.62
N PRO A 174 5.32 25.56 5.69
CA PRO A 174 4.52 26.10 4.60
C PRO A 174 3.40 27.04 5.04
N ASP A 175 2.92 27.88 4.12
CA ASP A 175 1.86 28.87 4.38
C ASP A 175 0.42 28.31 4.33
N ASP A 176 0.29 26.97 4.25
CA ASP A 176 -0.98 26.28 4.18
C ASP A 176 -1.83 26.55 5.46
N PRO A 177 -3.06 27.09 5.34
CA PRO A 177 -3.82 27.61 6.49
C PRO A 177 -4.09 26.63 7.63
N ARG A 178 -4.12 25.32 7.33
CA ARG A 178 -4.44 24.27 8.29
C ARG A 178 -3.22 23.55 8.85
N LEU A 179 -1.98 23.90 8.45
CA LEU A 179 -0.74 23.32 9.00
C LEU A 179 -0.69 23.38 10.52
N LYS A 180 -1.17 24.48 11.10
CA LYS A 180 -1.19 24.66 12.56
C LYS A 180 -2.02 23.63 13.33
N TYR A 181 -2.88 22.86 12.66
CA TYR A 181 -3.67 21.78 13.23
C TYR A 181 -3.05 20.39 12.99
N GLN A 182 -1.97 20.29 12.22
CA GLN A 182 -1.28 19.05 11.89
C GLN A 182 -0.11 18.81 12.84
N TRP A 183 -0.44 18.46 14.09
CA TRP A 183 0.57 18.10 15.10
C TRP A 183 1.52 17.01 14.61
N HIS A 184 1.02 16.12 13.76
CA HIS A 184 1.76 14.97 13.24
C HIS A 184 2.91 15.36 12.30
N LEU A 185 2.87 16.56 11.70
CA LEU A 185 3.98 17.14 10.92
C LEU A 185 4.88 18.00 11.81
N VAL A 186 4.27 18.84 12.65
CA VAL A 186 4.94 19.74 13.59
C VAL A 186 4.14 19.84 14.88
N ASN A 187 4.67 19.27 15.96
CA ASN A 187 4.06 19.25 17.27
C ASN A 187 4.66 20.35 18.16
N GLY A 188 3.88 21.41 18.40
CA GLY A 188 4.32 22.54 19.22
C GLY A 188 4.26 22.31 20.74
N GLY A 189 3.93 21.10 21.21
CA GLY A 189 3.78 20.79 22.62
C GLY A 189 2.68 21.64 23.29
N GLU A 190 3.01 22.33 24.39
CA GLU A 190 2.06 23.24 25.06
C GLU A 190 1.56 24.39 24.17
N ASN A 191 2.36 24.75 23.16
CA ASN A 191 2.03 25.73 22.15
C ASN A 191 1.22 25.15 20.99
N GLN A 192 0.68 23.93 21.07
CA GLN A 192 -0.17 23.43 20.00
C GLN A 192 -1.48 24.22 19.89
N ALA A 193 -1.92 24.48 18.66
CA ALA A 193 -3.11 25.30 18.39
C ALA A 193 -4.43 24.62 18.82
N LEU A 194 -4.43 23.29 18.85
CA LEU A 194 -5.58 22.47 19.23
C LEU A 194 -5.77 22.50 20.76
N PRO A 195 -6.98 22.82 21.26
CA PRO A 195 -7.29 22.67 22.67
C PRO A 195 -7.33 21.18 23.05
N VAL A 196 -6.94 20.88 24.29
CA VAL A 196 -7.11 19.56 24.91
C VAL A 196 -7.80 19.78 26.24
N ALA A 197 -9.09 19.46 26.34
CA ALA A 197 -9.72 19.32 27.65
C ALA A 197 -9.25 18.01 28.31
N LYS A 198 -8.93 18.08 29.60
CA LYS A 198 -8.34 16.96 30.34
C LYS A 198 -9.35 16.42 31.36
N PRO A 199 -9.64 15.12 31.37
CA PRO A 199 -10.13 14.44 32.57
C PRO A 199 -9.11 14.64 33.70
N SER A 200 -9.57 14.80 34.94
CA SER A 200 -8.67 15.06 36.09
C SER A 200 -7.67 13.93 36.38
N ASP A 201 -7.89 12.75 35.81
CA ASP A 201 -7.14 11.52 36.02
C ASP A 201 -6.39 11.01 34.78
N ALA A 202 -6.38 11.78 33.68
CA ALA A 202 -5.67 11.42 32.45
C ALA A 202 -4.49 12.37 32.20
N ALA A 203 -3.30 11.81 31.98
CA ALA A 203 -2.06 12.55 31.70
C ALA A 203 -1.95 12.97 30.23
N VAL A 204 -2.99 13.65 29.70
CA VAL A 204 -3.09 13.99 28.27
C VAL A 204 -2.38 15.31 27.95
N GLY A 205 -1.63 15.35 26.85
CA GLY A 205 -0.97 16.55 26.36
C GLY A 205 -0.34 16.36 24.99
N PHE A 206 0.23 17.44 24.46
CA PHE A 206 1.09 17.39 23.28
C PHE A 206 2.54 17.47 23.75
N VAL A 207 3.44 16.65 23.19
CA VAL A 207 4.87 16.67 23.49
C VAL A 207 5.62 17.12 22.25
N GLU A 208 6.46 18.16 22.41
CA GLU A 208 7.28 18.67 21.31
C GLU A 208 8.17 17.56 20.71
N GLY A 209 8.21 17.48 19.39
CA GLY A 209 8.93 16.44 18.64
C GLY A 209 8.19 15.10 18.54
N ALA A 210 7.03 14.93 19.17
CA ALA A 210 6.12 13.79 18.92
C ALA A 210 5.40 13.99 17.58
N ASP A 211 6.17 14.02 16.50
CA ASP A 211 5.79 14.24 15.11
C ASP A 211 6.77 13.53 14.17
N VAL A 212 6.62 13.72 12.85
CA VAL A 212 7.53 13.15 11.84
C VAL A 212 8.76 14.03 11.53
N GLY A 213 8.93 15.18 12.19
CA GLY A 213 10.12 16.02 12.07
C GLY A 213 10.16 16.90 10.82
N MET A 214 9.03 17.34 10.27
CA MET A 214 9.01 18.12 9.03
C MET A 214 9.52 19.56 9.19
N ALA A 215 9.44 20.12 10.40
CA ALA A 215 9.91 21.49 10.65
C ALA A 215 11.40 21.68 10.27
N GLU A 216 12.26 20.70 10.52
CA GLU A 216 13.68 20.75 10.14
C GLU A 216 13.88 20.48 8.64
N VAL A 217 13.09 19.58 8.05
CA VAL A 217 13.12 19.29 6.60
C VAL A 217 12.84 20.57 5.79
N TRP A 218 11.80 21.31 6.14
CA TRP A 218 11.40 22.52 5.41
C TRP A 218 12.41 23.68 5.53
N LYS A 219 13.36 23.64 6.48
CA LYS A 219 14.47 24.60 6.54
C LYS A 219 15.52 24.35 5.45
N ASN A 220 15.56 23.15 4.88
CA ASN A 220 16.54 22.78 3.86
C ASN A 220 15.87 22.65 2.48
N PRO A 221 16.12 23.56 1.52
CA PRO A 221 15.49 23.52 0.20
C PRO A 221 15.91 22.32 -0.66
N GLN A 222 16.92 21.55 -0.26
CA GLN A 222 17.31 20.31 -0.93
C GLN A 222 16.50 19.10 -0.46
N MET A 223 15.93 19.13 0.75
CA MET A 223 15.15 18.05 1.32
C MET A 223 13.68 18.15 0.90
N LYS A 224 13.44 17.93 -0.39
CA LYS A 224 12.14 18.13 -1.04
C LYS A 224 11.75 16.92 -1.89
N GLY A 225 10.45 16.80 -2.15
CA GLY A 225 9.90 15.76 -3.04
C GLY A 225 10.43 15.86 -4.47
N HIS A 226 10.19 14.81 -5.26
CA HIS A 226 10.56 14.74 -6.66
C HIS A 226 9.49 13.98 -7.46
N PRO A 227 9.03 14.49 -8.62
CA PRO A 227 7.88 13.92 -9.35
C PRO A 227 8.15 12.58 -10.03
N SER A 228 9.42 12.15 -10.10
CA SER A 228 9.76 10.79 -10.57
C SER A 228 9.49 9.71 -9.53
N ILE A 229 9.21 10.07 -8.27
CA ILE A 229 8.88 9.11 -7.22
C ILE A 229 7.37 8.97 -7.18
N ILE A 230 6.90 7.77 -7.48
CA ILE A 230 5.48 7.43 -7.49
C ILE A 230 5.17 6.54 -6.28
N VAL A 231 4.14 6.93 -5.54
CA VAL A 231 3.55 6.18 -4.43
C VAL A 231 2.19 5.65 -4.89
N ALA A 232 2.03 4.33 -4.91
CA ALA A 232 0.75 3.70 -5.15
C ALA A 232 -0.04 3.60 -3.85
N VAL A 233 -1.22 4.22 -3.80
CA VAL A 233 -2.16 4.11 -2.69
C VAL A 233 -3.14 2.99 -3.04
N LEU A 234 -2.97 1.84 -2.40
CA LEU A 234 -3.79 0.64 -2.62
C LEU A 234 -4.94 0.63 -1.59
N ASP A 235 -6.06 1.28 -1.93
CA ASP A 235 -7.07 1.69 -0.94
C ASP A 235 -8.48 1.93 -1.56
N GLU A 236 -9.35 2.70 -0.90
CA GLU A 236 -10.44 3.46 -1.53
C GLU A 236 -9.89 4.49 -2.54
N GLY A 237 -10.79 5.08 -3.34
CA GLY A 237 -10.39 6.04 -4.38
C GLY A 237 -9.71 7.29 -3.82
N VAL A 238 -8.69 7.77 -4.53
CA VAL A 238 -8.09 9.09 -4.27
C VAL A 238 -8.84 10.14 -5.07
N CYS A 239 -9.33 11.19 -4.41
CA CYS A 239 -10.02 12.31 -5.05
C CYS A 239 -9.02 13.15 -5.86
N PHE A 240 -8.77 12.73 -7.10
CA PHE A 240 -7.78 13.34 -7.99
C PHE A 240 -8.10 14.79 -8.38
N THR A 241 -9.33 15.25 -8.15
CA THR A 241 -9.76 16.64 -8.37
C THR A 241 -9.64 17.52 -7.12
N HIS A 242 -9.28 16.96 -5.96
CA HIS A 242 -9.15 17.73 -4.72
C HIS A 242 -8.12 18.87 -4.92
N PRO A 243 -8.42 20.13 -4.53
CA PRO A 243 -7.56 21.28 -4.79
C PRO A 243 -6.11 21.09 -4.33
N ASP A 244 -5.96 20.42 -3.19
CA ASP A 244 -4.68 20.10 -2.54
C ASP A 244 -3.94 18.89 -3.13
N LEU A 245 -4.60 18.06 -3.95
CA LEU A 245 -4.02 16.81 -4.47
C LEU A 245 -3.85 16.78 -5.99
N LYS A 246 -4.64 17.56 -6.73
CA LYS A 246 -4.68 17.51 -8.21
C LYS A 246 -3.31 17.62 -8.86
N ASN A 247 -2.40 18.41 -8.28
CA ASN A 247 -1.04 18.63 -8.80
C ASN A 247 -0.06 17.53 -8.37
N SER A 248 -0.42 16.73 -7.38
CA SER A 248 0.33 15.58 -6.87
C SER A 248 -0.14 14.26 -7.46
N MET A 249 -1.21 14.23 -8.25
CA MET A 249 -1.66 12.99 -8.90
C MET A 249 -0.68 12.54 -9.99
N TRP A 250 -0.40 11.24 -10.01
CA TRP A 250 0.26 10.59 -11.12
C TRP A 250 -0.60 10.68 -12.38
N VAL A 251 0.06 10.77 -13.53
CA VAL A 251 -0.59 10.88 -14.84
C VAL A 251 -0.02 9.82 -15.76
N ASN A 252 -0.87 8.92 -16.25
CA ASN A 252 -0.54 8.09 -17.40
C ASN A 252 -0.62 8.96 -18.67
N GLU A 253 0.52 9.31 -19.25
CA GLU A 253 0.58 10.14 -20.47
C GLU A 253 0.12 9.38 -21.72
N GLY A 254 0.11 8.04 -21.68
CA GLY A 254 -0.37 7.21 -22.79
C GLY A 254 -1.90 7.14 -22.89
N GLU A 255 -2.60 7.68 -21.88
CA GLU A 255 -4.03 7.43 -21.69
C GLU A 255 -4.86 8.70 -21.56
N GLU A 256 -6.15 8.57 -21.86
CA GLU A 256 -7.12 9.65 -21.80
C GLU A 256 -8.18 9.36 -20.72
N LEU A 257 -8.49 10.37 -19.91
CA LEU A 257 -9.44 10.21 -18.80
C LEU A 257 -10.80 9.75 -19.32
N ARG A 258 -11.35 8.67 -18.73
CA ARG A 258 -12.63 8.03 -19.12
C ARG A 258 -12.63 7.40 -20.52
N SER A 259 -11.46 7.19 -21.13
CA SER A 259 -11.33 6.39 -22.34
C SER A 259 -11.83 4.96 -22.12
N ARG A 260 -12.40 4.37 -23.18
CA ARG A 260 -12.73 2.93 -23.24
C ARG A 260 -11.73 2.14 -24.09
N VAL A 261 -10.67 2.81 -24.53
CA VAL A 261 -9.56 2.25 -25.29
C VAL A 261 -8.36 2.17 -24.36
N ASP A 262 -7.68 1.03 -24.40
CA ASP A 262 -6.37 0.82 -23.80
C ASP A 262 -5.33 1.28 -24.83
N ALA A 263 -4.88 2.51 -24.69
CA ALA A 263 -4.06 3.21 -25.66
C ALA A 263 -2.56 2.94 -25.46
N ASP A 264 -2.13 2.67 -24.23
CA ASP A 264 -0.74 2.30 -23.91
C ASP A 264 -0.50 0.78 -23.94
N GLY A 265 -1.57 -0.02 -24.03
CA GLY A 265 -1.52 -1.47 -24.18
C GLY A 265 -1.18 -2.20 -22.89
N ASN A 266 -1.41 -1.58 -21.73
CA ASN A 266 -1.05 -2.15 -20.43
C ASN A 266 -2.15 -3.07 -19.85
N GLY A 267 -3.30 -3.17 -20.52
CA GLY A 267 -4.47 -3.96 -20.11
C GLY A 267 -5.55 -3.19 -19.35
N TYR A 268 -5.36 -1.90 -19.07
CA TYR A 268 -6.20 -1.08 -18.18
C TYR A 268 -6.68 0.19 -18.88
N LYS A 269 -7.86 0.09 -19.51
CA LYS A 269 -8.46 1.17 -20.32
C LYS A 269 -8.67 2.45 -19.50
N GLY A 270 -8.14 3.58 -19.97
CA GLY A 270 -8.43 4.91 -19.45
C GLY A 270 -7.88 5.22 -18.06
N ASP A 271 -6.84 4.51 -17.62
CA ASP A 271 -6.22 4.54 -16.28
C ASP A 271 -5.38 5.81 -15.99
N LYS A 272 -5.92 6.99 -16.35
CA LYS A 272 -5.19 8.27 -16.35
C LYS A 272 -4.52 8.63 -15.01
N HIS A 273 -5.12 8.29 -13.89
CA HIS A 273 -4.62 8.59 -12.54
C HIS A 273 -4.46 7.34 -11.67
N GLY A 274 -4.44 6.17 -12.31
CA GLY A 274 -4.62 4.87 -11.68
C GLY A 274 -5.91 4.19 -12.14
N TYR A 275 -6.31 3.13 -11.45
CA TYR A 275 -7.40 2.26 -11.88
C TYR A 275 -8.31 1.85 -10.72
N ASN A 276 -9.61 1.72 -11.01
CA ASN A 276 -10.61 1.15 -10.11
C ASN A 276 -10.79 -0.32 -10.43
N PHE A 277 -10.15 -1.17 -9.64
CA PHE A 277 -10.14 -2.62 -9.85
C PHE A 277 -11.48 -3.25 -9.51
N VAL A 278 -12.18 -2.71 -8.50
CA VAL A 278 -13.53 -3.17 -8.10
C VAL A 278 -14.53 -3.05 -9.23
N GLN A 279 -14.47 -1.95 -9.99
CA GLN A 279 -15.39 -1.67 -11.09
C GLN A 279 -14.79 -1.95 -12.47
N ASN A 280 -13.55 -2.43 -12.53
CA ASN A 280 -12.77 -2.66 -13.74
C ASN A 280 -12.82 -1.46 -14.72
N THR A 281 -12.42 -0.28 -14.25
CA THR A 281 -12.44 0.96 -15.05
C THR A 281 -11.36 1.95 -14.62
N GLY A 282 -10.86 2.76 -15.55
CA GLY A 282 -9.99 3.91 -15.25
C GLY A 282 -10.70 5.07 -14.53
N VAL A 283 -12.00 4.96 -14.25
CA VAL A 283 -12.75 5.95 -13.47
C VAL A 283 -12.63 5.65 -11.96
N ILE A 284 -11.83 6.46 -11.27
CA ILE A 284 -11.75 6.46 -9.81
C ILE A 284 -13.03 7.06 -9.23
N SER A 285 -13.69 6.34 -8.33
CA SER A 285 -14.95 6.76 -7.70
C SER A 285 -14.71 7.21 -6.27
N THR A 286 -15.13 8.45 -5.93
CA THR A 286 -15.00 9.07 -4.59
C THR A 286 -16.25 9.84 -4.16
N ASP A 287 -17.32 9.77 -4.96
CA ASP A 287 -18.55 10.53 -4.81
C ASP A 287 -19.70 9.70 -4.20
N SER A 288 -19.44 8.46 -3.80
CA SER A 288 -20.44 7.62 -3.15
C SER A 288 -20.69 8.06 -1.72
N ALA A 289 -21.95 8.08 -1.29
CA ALA A 289 -22.33 8.34 0.10
C ALA A 289 -21.86 7.26 1.10
N TYR A 290 -21.28 6.17 0.59
CA TYR A 290 -20.66 5.10 1.39
C TYR A 290 -19.13 5.08 1.27
N ASP A 291 -18.56 6.02 0.49
CA ASP A 291 -17.14 6.27 0.49
C ASP A 291 -16.74 6.94 1.82
N THR A 292 -15.72 6.41 2.47
CA THR A 292 -15.27 6.95 3.76
C THR A 292 -14.28 8.10 3.58
N GLY A 293 -13.71 8.25 2.38
CA GLY A 293 -12.62 9.17 2.09
C GLY A 293 -11.25 8.65 2.50
N HIS A 294 -11.13 7.40 2.94
CA HIS A 294 -9.89 6.84 3.51
C HIS A 294 -8.68 6.96 2.57
N GLY A 295 -8.78 6.53 1.31
CA GLY A 295 -7.69 6.63 0.33
C GLY A 295 -7.28 8.08 0.04
N THR A 296 -8.23 9.02 0.02
CA THR A 296 -7.94 10.45 -0.13
C THR A 296 -7.28 11.04 1.12
N HIS A 297 -7.65 10.59 2.32
CA HIS A 297 -7.02 11.00 3.58
C HIS A 297 -5.56 10.54 3.65
N VAL A 298 -5.31 9.27 3.31
CA VAL A 298 -3.99 8.67 3.15
C VAL A 298 -3.13 9.47 2.16
N ALA A 299 -3.66 9.79 0.98
CA ALA A 299 -2.94 10.55 -0.04
C ALA A 299 -2.55 11.96 0.42
N GLY A 300 -3.41 12.64 1.18
CA GLY A 300 -3.13 13.98 1.72
C GLY A 300 -1.94 14.04 2.66
N VAL A 301 -1.80 13.05 3.55
CA VAL A 301 -0.65 12.95 4.46
C VAL A 301 0.66 12.80 3.68
N ILE A 302 0.63 12.02 2.61
CA ILE A 302 1.80 11.75 1.76
C ILE A 302 2.15 12.98 0.92
N ALA A 303 1.18 13.55 0.21
CA ALA A 303 1.48 14.42 -0.94
C ALA A 303 0.48 15.57 -1.19
N ALA A 304 -0.30 16.05 -0.21
CA ALA A 304 -0.94 17.37 -0.38
C ALA A 304 0.08 18.45 -0.77
N GLU A 305 -0.24 19.28 -1.75
CA GLU A 305 0.68 20.30 -2.26
C GLU A 305 0.94 21.38 -1.20
N ASN A 306 2.21 21.55 -0.83
CA ASN A 306 2.58 22.57 0.15
C ASN A 306 2.68 23.95 -0.51
N ASN A 307 2.43 24.99 0.29
CA ASN A 307 2.52 26.40 -0.14
C ASN A 307 1.60 26.75 -1.31
N ASN A 308 0.41 26.14 -1.38
CA ASN A 308 -0.61 26.52 -2.36
C ASN A 308 -1.63 27.51 -1.77
N GLY A 309 -1.48 27.88 -0.49
CA GLY A 309 -2.36 28.81 0.23
C GLY A 309 -3.74 28.23 0.56
N VAL A 310 -3.94 26.92 0.37
CA VAL A 310 -5.17 26.18 0.64
C VAL A 310 -4.82 25.09 1.64
N GLY A 311 -5.82 24.59 2.38
CA GLY A 311 -5.65 23.24 2.88
C GLY A 311 -4.59 23.01 3.94
N ILE A 312 -3.98 21.85 3.81
CA ILE A 312 -3.01 21.23 4.71
C ILE A 312 -1.65 21.21 4.03
N SER A 313 -0.60 20.94 4.81
CA SER A 313 0.69 20.52 4.26
C SER A 313 0.83 18.99 4.29
N SER A 314 1.85 18.47 3.63
CA SER A 314 2.22 17.05 3.58
C SER A 314 3.73 16.85 3.70
N ILE A 315 4.11 15.57 3.78
CA ILE A 315 5.51 15.15 3.91
C ILE A 315 6.27 15.34 2.59
N ALA A 316 5.67 14.97 1.45
CA ALA A 316 6.39 14.84 0.20
C ALA A 316 5.72 15.52 -1.01
N GLY A 317 4.67 16.32 -0.81
CA GLY A 317 3.89 16.96 -1.89
C GLY A 317 4.61 18.07 -2.66
N GLY A 318 5.69 18.64 -2.10
CA GLY A 318 6.44 19.72 -2.76
C GLY A 318 5.59 20.98 -2.90
N THR A 319 5.94 21.85 -3.86
CA THR A 319 5.22 23.11 -4.13
C THR A 319 4.96 23.25 -5.63
N SER A 320 4.18 24.25 -6.05
CA SER A 320 3.93 24.49 -7.48
C SER A 320 5.21 24.72 -8.30
N ASP A 321 6.20 25.43 -7.73
CA ASP A 321 7.49 25.70 -8.38
C ASP A 321 8.48 24.52 -8.27
N SER A 322 8.24 23.59 -7.34
CA SER A 322 9.07 22.41 -7.14
C SER A 322 8.19 21.22 -6.78
N PRO A 323 7.53 20.60 -7.77
CA PRO A 323 6.58 19.52 -7.55
C PRO A 323 7.19 18.38 -6.74
N GLY A 324 6.39 17.81 -5.83
CA GLY A 324 6.79 16.67 -5.02
C GLY A 324 6.50 15.33 -5.70
N VAL A 325 6.29 14.31 -4.87
CA VAL A 325 6.00 12.94 -5.29
C VAL A 325 4.64 12.84 -5.97
N LYS A 326 4.42 11.74 -6.70
CA LYS A 326 3.16 11.47 -7.42
C LYS A 326 2.37 10.35 -6.79
N ILE A 327 1.05 10.53 -6.67
CA ILE A 327 0.11 9.55 -6.13
C ILE A 327 -0.59 8.80 -7.26
N MET A 328 -0.47 7.48 -7.28
CA MET A 328 -1.21 6.59 -8.16
C MET A 328 -2.35 5.94 -7.38
N SER A 329 -3.60 6.13 -7.81
CA SER A 329 -4.77 5.58 -7.13
C SER A 329 -5.01 4.14 -7.59
N CYS A 330 -4.78 3.17 -6.71
CA CYS A 330 -5.08 1.76 -6.96
C CYS A 330 -6.30 1.36 -6.13
N GLN A 331 -7.49 1.57 -6.69
CA GLN A 331 -8.73 1.48 -5.93
C GLN A 331 -9.25 0.04 -5.84
N ILE A 332 -9.21 -0.53 -4.63
CA ILE A 332 -9.65 -1.88 -4.26
C ILE A 332 -10.91 -1.89 -3.36
N PHE A 333 -11.40 -0.70 -2.99
CA PHE A 333 -12.71 -0.49 -2.35
C PHE A 333 -13.45 0.67 -3.03
N ALA A 334 -14.75 0.51 -3.35
CA ALA A 334 -15.52 1.51 -4.09
C ALA A 334 -16.94 1.67 -3.54
N GLY A 335 -17.17 2.72 -2.74
CA GLY A 335 -18.47 2.94 -2.07
C GLY A 335 -18.89 1.73 -1.22
N VAL A 336 -20.06 1.15 -1.51
CA VAL A 336 -20.53 -0.07 -0.81
C VAL A 336 -19.81 -1.34 -1.23
N TYR A 337 -19.10 -1.31 -2.35
CA TYR A 337 -18.45 -2.49 -2.92
C TYR A 337 -17.04 -2.65 -2.36
N ALA A 338 -16.69 -3.89 -2.07
CA ALA A 338 -15.32 -4.30 -1.80
C ALA A 338 -14.78 -5.09 -2.99
N GLY A 339 -13.48 -4.93 -3.25
CA GLY A 339 -12.78 -5.77 -4.21
C GLY A 339 -12.56 -7.18 -3.67
N THR A 340 -11.77 -7.93 -4.43
CA THR A 340 -11.43 -9.32 -4.17
C THR A 340 -9.91 -9.50 -4.11
N LEU A 341 -9.44 -10.67 -3.69
CA LEU A 341 -8.01 -11.00 -3.77
C LEU A 341 -7.50 -10.87 -5.23
N LEU A 342 -8.32 -11.20 -6.23
CA LEU A 342 -7.99 -11.00 -7.64
C LEU A 342 -7.71 -9.52 -7.97
N ASP A 343 -8.53 -8.60 -7.45
CA ASP A 343 -8.41 -7.17 -7.67
C ASP A 343 -7.15 -6.61 -7.01
N GLU A 344 -6.88 -7.06 -5.78
CA GLU A 344 -5.70 -6.71 -5.00
C GLU A 344 -4.40 -7.07 -5.73
N VAL A 345 -4.24 -8.32 -6.16
CA VAL A 345 -2.99 -8.77 -6.79
C VAL A 345 -2.75 -8.11 -8.13
N ARG A 346 -3.82 -7.83 -8.89
CA ARG A 346 -3.75 -7.03 -10.12
C ARG A 346 -3.26 -5.63 -9.84
N ALA A 347 -3.79 -5.00 -8.80
CA ALA A 347 -3.43 -3.64 -8.40
C ALA A 347 -1.97 -3.55 -7.94
N ILE A 348 -1.46 -4.54 -7.23
CA ILE A 348 -0.05 -4.62 -6.81
C ILE A 348 0.88 -4.72 -8.04
N LYS A 349 0.59 -5.63 -8.99
CA LYS A 349 1.40 -5.74 -10.22
C LYS A 349 1.32 -4.47 -11.06
N TYR A 350 0.12 -3.91 -11.22
CA TYR A 350 -0.13 -2.66 -11.92
C TYR A 350 0.71 -1.51 -11.38
N ALA A 351 0.79 -1.38 -10.04
CA ALA A 351 1.59 -0.37 -9.39
C ALA A 351 3.07 -0.49 -9.77
N ALA A 352 3.64 -1.69 -9.70
CA ALA A 352 5.03 -1.94 -10.08
C ALA A 352 5.29 -1.63 -11.57
N ASP A 353 4.43 -2.12 -12.45
CA ASP A 353 4.57 -1.97 -13.90
C ASP A 353 4.46 -0.51 -14.37
N ASN A 354 3.65 0.30 -13.67
CA ASN A 354 3.47 1.72 -13.97
C ASN A 354 4.39 2.64 -13.14
N GLY A 355 5.42 2.06 -12.51
CA GLY A 355 6.56 2.81 -11.97
C GLY A 355 6.41 3.27 -10.51
N ALA A 356 5.39 2.82 -9.78
CA ALA A 356 5.33 3.04 -8.34
C ALA A 356 6.49 2.31 -7.65
N VAL A 357 7.20 3.02 -6.77
CA VAL A 357 8.34 2.48 -6.01
C VAL A 357 8.04 2.33 -4.51
N VAL A 358 6.96 2.95 -4.05
CA VAL A 358 6.39 2.75 -2.72
C VAL A 358 4.96 2.27 -2.87
N LEU A 359 4.65 1.15 -2.24
CA LEU A 359 3.29 0.63 -2.12
C LEU A 359 2.76 0.98 -0.72
N GLN A 360 1.70 1.78 -0.66
CA GLN A 360 1.05 2.16 0.57
C GLN A 360 -0.19 1.29 0.79
N CYS A 361 -0.20 0.54 1.89
CA CYS A 361 -1.23 -0.43 2.21
C CYS A 361 -1.78 -0.19 3.62
N SER A 362 -2.87 0.59 3.71
CA SER A 362 -3.57 0.84 4.98
C SER A 362 -4.65 -0.20 5.27
N TRP A 363 -4.30 -1.47 5.07
CA TRP A 363 -5.16 -2.64 5.21
C TRP A 363 -4.33 -3.86 5.64
N GLY A 364 -5.02 -4.90 6.11
CA GLY A 364 -4.41 -6.16 6.54
C GLY A 364 -5.46 -7.14 7.05
N TYR A 365 -5.01 -8.33 7.43
CA TYR A 365 -5.79 -9.34 8.14
C TYR A 365 -5.95 -8.97 9.62
N ILE A 366 -6.83 -9.67 10.32
CA ILE A 366 -6.87 -9.61 11.79
C ILE A 366 -5.64 -10.34 12.33
N SER A 367 -4.90 -9.69 13.23
CA SER A 367 -3.72 -10.30 13.86
C SER A 367 -4.04 -11.67 14.45
N GLY A 368 -3.17 -12.66 14.19
CA GLY A 368 -3.27 -13.99 14.79
C GLY A 368 -3.13 -14.00 16.32
N ALA A 369 -2.64 -12.90 16.91
CA ALA A 369 -2.53 -12.70 18.35
C ALA A 369 -3.69 -11.87 18.94
N ALA A 370 -4.67 -11.45 18.13
CA ALA A 370 -5.82 -10.68 18.60
C ALA A 370 -6.66 -11.48 19.61
N ASN A 371 -7.34 -10.77 20.52
CA ASN A 371 -8.23 -11.40 21.49
C ASN A 371 -9.40 -12.10 20.77
N PRO A 372 -9.55 -13.44 20.86
CA PRO A 372 -10.58 -14.18 20.14
C PRO A 372 -12.01 -13.90 20.64
N TYR A 373 -12.17 -13.23 21.78
CA TYR A 373 -13.49 -12.77 22.24
C TYR A 373 -13.99 -11.56 21.47
N ASP A 374 -13.08 -10.70 21.02
CA ASP A 374 -13.39 -9.44 20.32
C ASP A 374 -13.23 -9.57 18.80
N TRP A 375 -12.33 -10.46 18.36
CA TRP A 375 -11.90 -10.59 16.98
C TRP A 375 -11.91 -12.05 16.52
N GLY A 376 -11.83 -12.28 15.20
CA GLY A 376 -11.54 -13.59 14.62
C GLY A 376 -10.09 -13.65 14.14
N PRO A 377 -9.13 -14.12 14.96
CA PRO A 377 -7.71 -14.16 14.58
C PRO A 377 -7.49 -15.01 13.33
N GLN A 378 -6.57 -14.58 12.47
CA GLN A 378 -6.31 -15.25 11.19
C GLN A 378 -4.93 -15.92 11.18
N PHE A 379 -3.89 -15.21 10.75
CA PHE A 379 -2.57 -15.77 10.53
C PHE A 379 -1.59 -15.40 11.64
N SER A 380 -0.87 -16.39 12.17
CA SER A 380 0.09 -16.21 13.26
C SER A 380 1.55 -16.45 12.85
N THR A 381 1.80 -17.00 11.67
CA THR A 381 3.16 -17.29 11.16
C THR A 381 3.29 -17.02 9.67
N ASP A 382 4.53 -16.76 9.23
CA ASP A 382 4.86 -16.51 7.82
C ASP A 382 4.48 -17.71 6.95
N GLU A 383 4.73 -18.93 7.45
CA GLU A 383 4.40 -20.17 6.76
C GLU A 383 2.88 -20.31 6.56
N GLN A 384 2.08 -20.04 7.59
CA GLN A 384 0.62 -20.14 7.49
C GLN A 384 0.06 -19.14 6.48
N TRP A 385 0.51 -17.88 6.54
CA TRP A 385 0.07 -16.85 5.62
C TRP A 385 0.51 -17.14 4.17
N THR A 386 1.78 -17.50 3.95
CA THR A 386 2.31 -17.77 2.59
C THR A 386 1.73 -19.04 1.96
N GLN A 387 1.44 -20.08 2.76
CA GLN A 387 0.76 -21.28 2.27
C GLN A 387 -0.71 -21.05 1.95
N SER A 388 -1.35 -20.05 2.57
CA SER A 388 -2.76 -19.72 2.31
C SER A 388 -2.92 -18.69 1.19
N ASN A 389 -1.94 -17.81 1.00
CA ASN A 389 -2.03 -16.63 0.14
C ASN A 389 -0.81 -16.52 -0.79
N MET A 390 -0.52 -17.58 -1.54
CA MET A 390 0.67 -17.65 -2.38
C MET A 390 0.59 -16.64 -3.53
N LEU A 391 -0.59 -16.40 -4.10
CA LEU A 391 -0.74 -15.41 -5.16
C LEU A 391 -0.56 -13.98 -4.64
N GLU A 392 -1.12 -13.66 -3.47
CA GLU A 392 -0.88 -12.38 -2.76
C GLU A 392 0.62 -12.17 -2.56
N LYS A 393 1.28 -13.17 -1.97
CA LYS A 393 2.73 -13.15 -1.74
C LYS A 393 3.52 -12.96 -3.04
N LYS A 394 3.15 -13.65 -4.12
CA LYS A 394 3.82 -13.54 -5.42
C LYS A 394 3.67 -12.14 -6.03
N ALA A 395 2.50 -11.52 -5.92
CA ALA A 395 2.31 -10.15 -6.40
C ALA A 395 3.15 -9.15 -5.59
N LEU A 396 3.19 -9.31 -4.27
CA LEU A 396 4.03 -8.49 -3.39
C LEU A 396 5.53 -8.69 -3.67
N ASP A 397 5.96 -9.93 -3.91
CA ASP A 397 7.34 -10.24 -4.29
C ASP A 397 7.71 -9.63 -5.63
N TYR A 398 6.79 -9.64 -6.59
CA TYR A 398 6.98 -8.94 -7.85
C TYR A 398 7.23 -7.45 -7.62
N PHE A 399 6.42 -6.80 -6.77
CA PHE A 399 6.61 -5.39 -6.43
C PHE A 399 7.96 -5.15 -5.73
N VAL A 400 8.26 -5.89 -4.66
CA VAL A 400 9.49 -5.72 -3.86
C VAL A 400 10.76 -5.97 -4.69
N ASN A 401 10.73 -6.88 -5.64
CA ASN A 401 11.91 -7.20 -6.44
C ASN A 401 12.07 -6.32 -7.70
N HIS A 402 10.97 -5.90 -8.33
CA HIS A 402 11.00 -5.31 -9.68
C HIS A 402 10.61 -3.84 -9.75
N ALA A 403 9.89 -3.29 -8.77
CA ALA A 403 9.54 -1.87 -8.79
C ALA A 403 10.79 -0.98 -8.80
N GLY A 404 10.84 -0.01 -9.72
CA GLY A 404 12.00 0.87 -9.91
C GLY A 404 13.24 0.23 -10.52
N SER A 405 13.30 -1.10 -10.64
CA SER A 405 14.46 -1.83 -11.17
C SER A 405 14.50 -1.86 -12.71
N PRO A 406 15.68 -1.97 -13.33
CA PRO A 406 17.02 -1.77 -12.76
C PRO A 406 17.48 -0.30 -12.81
N ASP A 407 16.69 0.58 -13.43
CA ASP A 407 17.15 1.86 -13.98
C ASP A 407 16.52 3.10 -13.29
N GLY A 408 15.69 2.90 -12.27
CA GLY A 408 15.10 3.95 -11.45
C GLY A 408 16.04 4.39 -10.30
N VAL A 409 15.49 5.17 -9.37
CA VAL A 409 16.24 5.60 -8.17
C VAL A 409 16.52 4.44 -7.20
N ILE A 410 15.76 3.35 -7.30
CA ILE A 410 15.80 2.24 -6.36
C ILE A 410 15.82 0.91 -7.10
N GLU A 411 16.64 -0.03 -6.62
CA GLU A 411 16.59 -1.45 -6.95
C GLU A 411 15.61 -2.14 -5.99
N GLY A 412 14.42 -2.43 -6.50
CA GLY A 412 13.29 -3.01 -5.77
C GLY A 412 12.32 -1.98 -5.18
N GLY A 413 11.11 -2.43 -4.88
CA GLY A 413 10.07 -1.62 -4.25
C GLY A 413 10.07 -1.71 -2.73
N ILE A 414 9.43 -0.75 -2.07
CA ILE A 414 9.16 -0.79 -0.63
C ILE A 414 7.66 -0.86 -0.40
N ALA A 415 7.18 -1.97 0.18
CA ALA A 415 5.81 -2.11 0.62
C ALA A 415 5.68 -1.71 2.10
N VAL A 416 4.77 -0.78 2.39
CA VAL A 416 4.52 -0.23 3.72
C VAL A 416 3.10 -0.57 4.12
N PHE A 417 2.94 -1.25 5.25
CA PHE A 417 1.67 -1.74 5.76
C PHE A 417 1.37 -1.21 7.16
N ALA A 418 0.09 -0.97 7.41
CA ALA A 418 -0.43 -0.74 8.75
C ALA A 418 -0.32 -2.01 9.62
N ALA A 419 0.12 -1.88 10.88
CA ALA A 419 0.34 -3.02 11.77
C ALA A 419 -0.94 -3.71 12.29
N GLY A 420 -2.10 -3.04 12.17
CA GLY A 420 -3.40 -3.50 12.66
C GLY A 420 -3.87 -2.77 13.93
N ASN A 421 -5.18 -2.84 14.19
CA ASN A 421 -5.89 -2.00 15.17
C ASN A 421 -6.63 -2.84 16.25
N GLU A 422 -6.14 -4.03 16.55
CA GLU A 422 -6.80 -5.00 17.43
C GLU A 422 -6.30 -4.98 18.88
N TYR A 423 -5.39 -4.05 19.22
CA TYR A 423 -4.67 -4.06 20.50
C TYR A 423 -3.91 -5.40 20.73
N ALA A 424 -3.39 -6.00 19.66
CA ALA A 424 -2.78 -7.32 19.69
C ALA A 424 -1.24 -7.26 19.86
N PRO A 425 -0.62 -8.22 20.57
CA PRO A 425 0.82 -8.30 20.76
C PRO A 425 1.58 -8.93 19.57
N ALA A 426 1.01 -8.82 18.35
CA ALA A 426 1.70 -9.05 17.09
C ALA A 426 1.03 -8.24 15.97
N ALA A 427 1.82 -7.81 14.98
CA ALA A 427 1.30 -7.20 13.75
C ALA A 427 0.42 -8.17 12.96
N SER A 428 -0.50 -7.63 12.16
CA SER A 428 -1.27 -8.38 11.18
C SER A 428 -0.46 -8.70 9.93
N TYR A 429 -0.76 -9.80 9.24
CA TYR A 429 -0.29 -9.99 7.87
C TYR A 429 -1.09 -9.07 6.90
N PRO A 430 -0.52 -8.64 5.75
CA PRO A 430 0.85 -8.88 5.31
C PRO A 430 1.92 -8.15 6.13
N ALA A 431 1.58 -7.10 6.88
CA ALA A 431 2.55 -6.25 7.59
C ALA A 431 3.61 -7.01 8.40
N ALA A 432 3.21 -8.05 9.12
CA ALA A 432 4.09 -8.88 9.94
C ALA A 432 5.20 -9.62 9.15
N TYR A 433 5.07 -9.74 7.82
CA TYR A 433 6.02 -10.45 6.99
C TYR A 433 7.36 -9.67 6.89
N PRO A 434 8.52 -10.31 7.09
CA PRO A 434 9.80 -9.62 7.30
C PRO A 434 10.29 -8.72 6.17
N ASP A 435 9.86 -8.95 4.93
CA ASP A 435 10.29 -8.18 3.77
C ASP A 435 9.56 -6.83 3.65
N TYR A 436 8.55 -6.57 4.49
CA TYR A 436 7.73 -5.36 4.44
C TYR A 436 7.96 -4.46 5.65
N VAL A 437 7.52 -3.19 5.53
CA VAL A 437 7.58 -2.23 6.63
C VAL A 437 6.24 -2.24 7.36
N SER A 438 6.20 -2.68 8.62
CA SER A 438 4.99 -2.69 9.46
C SER A 438 4.97 -1.50 10.41
N VAL A 439 3.91 -0.69 10.31
CA VAL A 439 3.81 0.61 10.98
C VAL A 439 2.79 0.59 12.12
N ALA A 440 3.26 0.71 13.35
CA ALA A 440 2.42 0.93 14.53
C ALA A 440 2.09 2.41 14.73
N ALA A 441 1.03 2.70 15.50
CA ALA A 441 0.52 4.05 15.71
C ALA A 441 0.91 4.65 17.06
N THR A 442 1.32 5.92 17.04
CA THR A 442 1.60 6.73 18.23
C THR A 442 0.64 7.92 18.34
N ALA A 443 0.46 8.35 19.59
CA ALA A 443 -0.31 9.52 19.98
C ALA A 443 0.57 10.80 20.00
N PRO A 444 -0.03 12.00 20.09
CA PRO A 444 0.69 13.28 20.16
C PRO A 444 1.65 13.49 21.36
N ASP A 445 1.77 12.52 22.26
CA ASP A 445 2.67 12.53 23.42
C ASP A 445 3.69 11.38 23.42
N PHE A 446 3.94 10.76 22.24
CA PHE A 446 4.74 9.54 22.05
C PHE A 446 4.13 8.26 22.64
N THR A 447 3.03 8.29 23.40
CA THR A 447 2.46 7.05 23.91
C THR A 447 1.88 6.18 22.76
N PRO A 448 1.89 4.84 22.88
CA PRO A 448 1.20 3.98 21.92
C PRO A 448 -0.28 4.34 21.82
N ALA A 449 -0.82 4.39 20.60
CA ALA A 449 -2.26 4.57 20.42
C ALA A 449 -3.02 3.38 21.02
N VAL A 450 -4.18 3.62 21.65
CA VAL A 450 -4.86 2.58 22.45
C VAL A 450 -5.34 1.36 21.66
N TYR A 451 -5.44 1.47 20.34
CA TYR A 451 -5.84 0.40 19.43
C TYR A 451 -4.65 -0.31 18.75
N THR A 452 -3.43 0.24 18.81
CA THR A 452 -2.34 -0.23 17.95
C THR A 452 -1.90 -1.65 18.29
N ASN A 453 -1.75 -2.49 17.27
CA ASN A 453 -0.96 -3.71 17.40
C ASN A 453 0.51 -3.36 17.65
N TYR A 454 1.20 -4.25 18.35
CA TYR A 454 2.57 -4.08 18.83
C TYR A 454 3.30 -5.42 18.89
N GLY A 455 4.61 -5.42 19.13
CA GLY A 455 5.38 -6.64 19.33
C GLY A 455 5.86 -7.28 18.03
N THR A 456 5.75 -8.60 17.95
CA THR A 456 6.31 -9.38 16.83
C THR A 456 5.74 -8.88 15.50
N GLY A 457 6.61 -8.70 14.50
CA GLY A 457 6.25 -8.22 13.17
C GLY A 457 6.18 -6.69 13.03
N VAL A 458 6.05 -5.91 14.11
CA VAL A 458 6.11 -4.45 14.03
C VAL A 458 7.55 -3.99 13.81
N THR A 459 7.79 -3.17 12.79
CA THR A 459 9.14 -2.71 12.45
C THR A 459 9.38 -1.25 12.82
N ILE A 460 8.39 -0.36 12.70
CA ILE A 460 8.54 1.06 13.05
C ILE A 460 7.21 1.64 13.55
N SER A 461 7.25 2.81 14.18
CA SER A 461 6.06 3.54 14.61
C SER A 461 5.96 4.90 13.93
N ALA A 462 4.75 5.43 13.80
CA ALA A 462 4.50 6.78 13.31
C ALA A 462 3.23 7.37 13.91
N PRO A 463 3.04 8.71 13.84
CA PRO A 463 1.81 9.37 14.26
C PRO A 463 0.56 8.76 13.62
N GLY A 464 -0.28 8.10 14.42
CA GLY A 464 -1.54 7.49 13.95
C GLY A 464 -2.78 8.09 14.61
N GLY A 465 -2.58 8.86 15.67
CA GLY A 465 -3.64 9.50 16.45
C GLY A 465 -4.18 8.64 17.59
N ASP A 466 -4.96 9.26 18.48
CA ASP A 466 -5.60 8.58 19.60
C ASP A 466 -6.82 9.35 20.13
N GLN A 467 -7.96 9.16 19.49
CA GLN A 467 -9.20 9.86 19.75
C GLN A 467 -9.78 9.54 21.13
N ASP A 468 -9.79 8.26 21.51
CA ASP A 468 -10.35 7.78 22.78
C ASP A 468 -9.52 8.27 23.99
N TYR A 469 -8.21 8.48 23.80
CA TYR A 469 -7.34 9.05 24.84
C TYR A 469 -7.48 10.56 24.97
N TYR A 470 -7.72 11.29 23.86
CA TYR A 470 -7.91 12.75 23.87
C TYR A 470 -9.37 13.18 24.00
N TYR A 471 -10.27 12.28 24.40
CA TYR A 471 -11.70 12.53 24.49
C TYR A 471 -12.08 13.56 25.58
N GLU A 472 -12.89 14.56 25.22
CA GLU A 472 -13.43 15.58 26.15
C GLU A 472 -14.81 15.20 26.70
N TYR A 473 -15.07 15.38 28.00
CA TYR A 473 -16.33 14.99 28.66
C TYR A 473 -17.39 16.11 28.66
N GLY A 474 -18.63 15.82 28.19
CA GLY A 474 -19.83 16.66 28.38
C GLY A 474 -20.90 16.49 27.28
N GLU A 475 -22.11 17.06 27.46
CA GLU A 475 -23.13 17.11 26.40
C GLU A 475 -22.72 18.08 25.28
N GLY A 476 -22.64 17.59 24.04
CA GLY A 476 -22.34 18.41 22.85
C GLY A 476 -20.86 18.60 22.51
N HIS A 477 -19.93 17.85 23.12
CA HIS A 477 -18.49 18.01 22.90
C HIS A 477 -17.96 17.27 21.66
N ASP A 478 -16.96 17.86 21.01
CA ASP A 478 -16.27 17.32 19.84
C ASP A 478 -15.32 16.18 20.25
N LYS A 479 -15.48 15.02 19.59
CA LYS A 479 -15.02 13.68 19.99
C LYS A 479 -13.49 13.48 19.98
N GLY A 480 -12.71 14.17 20.82
CA GLY A 480 -11.26 13.91 20.96
C GLY A 480 -10.42 14.06 19.69
N PHE A 481 -10.96 14.73 18.67
CA PHE A 481 -10.34 14.90 17.34
C PHE A 481 -8.98 15.62 17.40
N ALA A 482 -8.68 16.32 18.49
CA ALA A 482 -7.39 16.96 18.71
C ALA A 482 -6.24 15.95 18.68
N GLY A 483 -6.48 14.72 19.14
CA GLY A 483 -5.51 13.62 19.09
C GLY A 483 -5.41 12.95 17.73
N CYS A 484 -6.27 13.26 16.75
CA CYS A 484 -6.35 12.56 15.47
C CYS A 484 -5.47 13.22 14.38
N ILE A 485 -5.37 12.55 13.24
CA ILE A 485 -4.61 12.99 12.07
C ILE A 485 -5.53 13.78 11.13
N LEU A 486 -5.25 15.07 10.94
CA LEU A 486 -5.93 15.91 9.95
C LEU A 486 -5.37 15.65 8.55
N SER A 487 -6.25 15.40 7.58
CA SER A 487 -5.91 15.28 6.17
C SER A 487 -7.09 15.62 5.23
N THR A 488 -6.88 15.51 3.92
CA THR A 488 -7.85 15.73 2.83
C THR A 488 -8.97 14.69 2.81
N LEU A 489 -10.16 15.07 2.34
CA LEU A 489 -11.31 14.20 2.13
C LEU A 489 -12.05 14.59 0.83
N PRO A 490 -12.77 13.65 0.18
CA PRO A 490 -13.71 13.97 -0.88
C PRO A 490 -14.89 14.80 -0.37
N ASP A 491 -15.43 15.66 -1.24
CA ASP A 491 -16.54 16.57 -0.92
C ASP A 491 -17.87 15.88 -0.59
N ASN A 492 -18.06 14.63 -1.04
CA ASN A 492 -19.29 13.86 -0.82
C ASN A 492 -19.09 12.65 0.12
N THR A 493 -18.08 12.71 0.98
CA THR A 493 -17.91 11.71 2.03
C THR A 493 -19.14 11.66 2.93
N ALA A 494 -19.42 10.49 3.51
CA ALA A 494 -20.54 10.23 4.43
C ALA A 494 -20.45 10.99 5.78
N LEU A 495 -20.10 12.28 5.72
CA LEU A 495 -19.98 13.20 6.82
C LEU A 495 -21.37 13.52 7.35
N ASP A 496 -21.43 13.80 8.64
CA ASP A 496 -22.62 14.40 9.25
C ASP A 496 -22.76 15.83 8.68
N PHE A 497 -23.55 16.00 7.60
CA PHE A 497 -23.63 17.25 6.82
C PHE A 497 -24.10 18.45 7.65
N ASP A 498 -24.84 18.24 8.74
CA ASP A 498 -25.25 19.28 9.69
C ASP A 498 -24.06 19.93 10.44
N LYS A 499 -22.84 19.39 10.23
CA LYS A 499 -21.64 19.65 11.01
C LYS A 499 -20.42 19.98 10.16
N VAL A 500 -20.55 20.07 8.84
CA VAL A 500 -19.47 20.54 7.96
C VAL A 500 -19.59 22.06 7.88
N VAL A 501 -18.63 22.79 8.42
CA VAL A 501 -18.48 24.21 8.04
C VAL A 501 -17.97 24.16 6.61
N SER A 502 -18.82 24.51 5.65
CA SER A 502 -18.40 24.62 4.25
C SER A 502 -17.15 25.48 4.21
N ALA A 503 -16.03 24.88 3.79
CA ALA A 503 -14.92 25.65 3.28
C ALA A 503 -15.47 26.56 2.16
N GLU A 504 -14.87 27.73 1.95
CA GLU A 504 -15.27 28.58 0.84
C GLU A 504 -15.27 27.74 -0.46
N ALA A 505 -16.20 28.03 -1.38
CA ALA A 505 -16.35 27.24 -2.60
C ALA A 505 -14.99 27.16 -3.35
N GLY A 506 -14.43 25.96 -3.46
CA GLY A 506 -13.15 25.71 -4.12
C GLY A 506 -11.96 25.36 -3.22
N GLU A 507 -12.11 25.31 -1.90
CA GLU A 507 -11.03 24.94 -0.98
C GLU A 507 -10.83 23.43 -0.75
N GLY A 508 -11.82 22.59 -1.08
CA GLY A 508 -11.80 21.15 -0.78
C GLY A 508 -12.25 20.82 0.64
N THR A 509 -12.35 19.53 0.95
CA THR A 509 -12.88 19.02 2.22
C THR A 509 -11.77 18.35 3.03
N TYR A 510 -11.82 18.49 4.36
CA TYR A 510 -10.78 17.99 5.27
C TYR A 510 -11.40 17.34 6.50
N GLY A 511 -10.69 16.42 7.12
CA GLY A 511 -11.14 15.81 8.37
C GLY A 511 -10.09 15.02 9.10
N TYR A 512 -10.47 14.66 10.33
CA TYR A 512 -9.64 13.95 11.28
C TYR A 512 -9.98 12.46 11.26
N MET A 513 -8.95 11.63 11.18
CA MET A 513 -9.04 10.17 11.33
C MET A 513 -7.94 9.66 12.28
N GLU A 514 -8.13 8.46 12.81
CA GLU A 514 -7.12 7.75 13.58
C GLU A 514 -6.98 6.32 13.05
N GLY A 515 -5.84 5.71 13.33
CA GLY A 515 -5.58 4.31 13.01
C GLY A 515 -4.11 4.08 12.67
N THR A 516 -3.68 2.82 12.66
CA THR A 516 -2.43 2.45 11.99
C THR A 516 -2.49 2.79 10.49
N SER A 517 -3.69 2.87 9.92
CA SER A 517 -3.95 3.41 8.58
C SER A 517 -3.56 4.87 8.39
N MET A 518 -3.53 5.66 9.47
CA MET A 518 -3.04 7.04 9.43
C MET A 518 -1.57 7.12 9.82
N ALA A 519 -1.01 6.14 10.55
CA ALA A 519 0.43 6.02 10.78
C ALA A 519 1.20 5.58 9.52
N CYS A 520 0.67 4.59 8.80
CA CYS A 520 1.24 4.04 7.58
C CYS A 520 1.64 5.10 6.52
N PRO A 521 0.78 6.07 6.14
CA PRO A 521 1.12 7.08 5.14
C PRO A 521 2.24 8.02 5.58
N HIS A 522 2.45 8.21 6.88
CA HIS A 522 3.59 8.99 7.34
C HIS A 522 4.91 8.32 6.95
N VAL A 523 5.02 7.01 7.18
CA VAL A 523 6.21 6.24 6.78
C VAL A 523 6.35 6.20 5.27
N SER A 524 5.26 5.98 4.52
CA SER A 524 5.29 6.01 3.05
C SER A 524 5.75 7.36 2.51
N GLY A 525 5.26 8.47 3.09
CA GLY A 525 5.69 9.82 2.75
C GLY A 525 7.17 10.05 3.06
N VAL A 526 7.65 9.61 4.22
CA VAL A 526 9.07 9.74 4.61
C VAL A 526 9.98 8.93 3.68
N VAL A 527 9.60 7.68 3.36
CA VAL A 527 10.33 6.85 2.40
C VAL A 527 10.35 7.53 1.03
N ALA A 528 9.21 7.99 0.53
CA ALA A 528 9.12 8.66 -0.77
C ALA A 528 9.93 9.97 -0.81
N LEU A 529 9.99 10.71 0.29
CA LEU A 529 10.81 11.91 0.43
C LEU A 529 12.31 11.58 0.45
N GLY A 530 12.71 10.51 1.14
CA GLY A 530 14.11 10.03 1.11
C GLY A 530 14.53 9.56 -0.29
N LEU A 531 13.66 8.85 -1.00
CA LEU A 531 13.90 8.48 -2.41
C LEU A 531 13.92 9.71 -3.33
N SER A 532 13.12 10.73 -3.04
CA SER A 532 13.18 12.02 -3.75
C SER A 532 14.52 12.70 -3.55
N TYR A 533 15.04 12.67 -2.33
CA TYR A 533 16.37 13.21 -2.02
C TYR A 533 17.49 12.43 -2.70
N ALA A 534 17.38 11.09 -2.77
CA ALA A 534 18.26 10.25 -3.57
C ALA A 534 18.21 10.63 -5.07
N ALA A 535 17.02 10.90 -5.62
CA ALA A 535 16.85 11.34 -7.01
C ALA A 535 17.51 12.71 -7.26
N HIS A 536 17.33 13.70 -6.38
CA HIS A 536 18.00 15.01 -6.48
C HIS A 536 19.54 14.87 -6.43
N ARG A 537 20.04 13.89 -5.69
CA ARG A 537 21.47 13.54 -5.62
C ARG A 537 21.92 12.62 -6.76
N ARG A 538 21.00 12.11 -7.58
CA ARG A 538 21.23 11.16 -8.68
C ARG A 538 21.96 9.91 -8.21
N ILE A 539 21.54 9.37 -7.06
CA ILE A 539 22.03 8.11 -6.53
C ILE A 539 20.96 7.03 -6.65
N HIS A 540 21.40 5.85 -7.03
CA HIS A 540 20.64 4.62 -7.11
C HIS A 540 20.87 3.81 -5.83
N VAL A 541 19.81 3.51 -5.10
CA VAL A 541 19.83 2.82 -3.81
C VAL A 541 19.16 1.45 -3.90
N LYS A 542 19.36 0.56 -2.92
CA LYS A 542 18.65 -0.73 -2.85
C LYS A 542 17.55 -0.65 -1.80
N ALA A 543 16.38 -1.24 -2.07
CA ALA A 543 15.24 -1.22 -1.14
C ALA A 543 15.61 -1.64 0.29
N LYS A 544 16.35 -2.74 0.45
CA LYS A 544 16.84 -3.21 1.76
C LYS A 544 17.71 -2.20 2.51
N ASP A 545 18.53 -1.43 1.79
CA ASP A 545 19.43 -0.45 2.40
C ASP A 545 18.64 0.78 2.85
N VAL A 546 17.65 1.20 2.05
CA VAL A 546 16.70 2.25 2.39
C VAL A 546 15.88 1.87 3.64
N ILE A 547 15.37 0.64 3.70
CA ILE A 547 14.63 0.12 4.87
C ILE A 547 15.53 0.11 6.11
N ARG A 548 16.78 -0.36 5.99
CA ARG A 548 17.74 -0.32 7.11
C ARG A 548 17.98 1.11 7.59
N LEU A 549 18.24 2.04 6.68
CA LEU A 549 18.46 3.46 7.01
C LEU A 549 17.22 4.09 7.67
N LEU A 550 16.02 3.73 7.23
CA LEU A 550 14.76 4.16 7.86
C LEU A 550 14.70 3.73 9.33
N TYR A 551 15.07 2.49 9.62
CA TYR A 551 15.07 1.93 10.98
C TYR A 551 16.17 2.53 11.87
N ASP A 552 17.38 2.68 11.33
CA ASP A 552 18.53 3.22 12.06
C ASP A 552 18.38 4.72 12.37
N SER A 553 17.55 5.43 11.59
CA SER A 553 17.31 6.87 11.72
C SER A 553 16.03 7.23 12.50
N ALA A 554 15.34 6.25 13.08
CA ALA A 554 14.20 6.50 13.96
C ALA A 554 14.55 7.52 15.05
N TYR A 555 13.57 8.35 15.42
CA TYR A 555 13.77 9.48 16.32
C TYR A 555 14.41 9.07 17.63
N ARG A 556 15.35 9.89 18.10
CA ARG A 556 15.97 9.81 19.42
C ARG A 556 15.96 11.20 20.04
N THR A 557 15.75 11.25 21.34
CA THR A 557 15.94 12.47 22.13
C THR A 557 17.39 12.92 22.12
N ALA A 558 17.66 14.15 22.55
CA ALA A 558 19.02 14.70 22.58
C ALA A 558 20.02 13.87 23.42
N ASP A 559 19.55 13.13 24.43
CA ASP A 559 20.35 12.19 25.23
C ASP A 559 20.41 10.77 24.64
N GLY A 560 19.94 10.60 23.40
CA GLY A 560 20.05 9.36 22.62
C GLY A 560 19.01 8.29 22.95
N LYS A 561 17.95 8.63 23.70
CA LYS A 561 16.91 7.67 24.09
C LYS A 561 15.80 7.60 23.06
N ASP A 562 15.18 6.43 22.97
CA ASP A 562 13.92 6.24 22.25
C ASP A 562 12.77 6.70 23.14
N PRO A 563 12.03 7.77 22.79
CA PRO A 563 10.95 8.27 23.62
C PRO A 563 9.83 7.25 23.82
N LEU A 564 9.58 6.35 22.85
CA LEU A 564 8.58 5.29 22.99
C LEU A 564 8.95 4.34 24.15
N LYS A 565 10.23 4.00 24.28
CA LYS A 565 10.70 3.21 25.42
C LYS A 565 10.59 3.98 26.72
N VAL A 566 10.90 5.27 26.72
CA VAL A 566 10.81 6.12 27.92
C VAL A 566 9.37 6.19 28.44
N VAL A 567 8.38 6.43 27.58
CA VAL A 567 6.98 6.50 28.01
C VAL A 567 6.40 5.12 28.38
N CYS A 568 7.01 4.04 27.90
CA CYS A 568 6.62 2.67 28.25
C CYS A 568 7.39 2.08 29.45
N ASP A 569 8.42 2.76 29.96
CA ASP A 569 9.22 2.34 31.12
C ASP A 569 8.54 2.75 32.43
N THR A 570 7.31 2.25 32.63
CA THR A 570 6.50 2.53 33.81
C THR A 570 5.52 1.39 34.07
N GLU A 571 5.10 1.24 35.34
CA GLU A 571 3.98 0.38 35.72
C GLU A 571 2.63 1.12 35.65
N ASP A 572 2.64 2.40 35.31
CA ASP A 572 1.43 3.20 35.15
C ASP A 572 0.63 2.75 33.93
N ASN A 573 -0.69 2.90 34.04
CA ASN A 573 -1.59 2.67 32.92
C ASN A 573 -1.93 3.99 32.23
N LYS A 574 -1.97 3.96 30.90
CA LYS A 574 -2.60 5.00 30.08
C LYS A 574 -4.13 4.86 30.19
N VAL A 575 -4.75 5.82 30.87
CA VAL A 575 -6.21 5.87 31.06
C VAL A 575 -6.86 6.55 29.85
N TYR A 576 -7.90 5.92 29.28
CA TYR A 576 -8.63 6.44 28.12
C TYR A 576 -10.13 6.16 28.23
N TYR A 577 -10.94 6.78 27.36
CA TYR A 577 -12.39 6.77 27.46
C TYR A 577 -13.04 6.41 26.12
N LYS A 578 -13.65 5.23 26.06
CA LYS A 578 -14.30 4.72 24.85
C LYS A 578 -15.80 4.97 24.88
N TYR A 579 -16.37 5.51 23.82
CA TYR A 579 -17.83 5.56 23.65
C TYR A 579 -18.35 4.19 23.21
N VAL A 580 -19.24 3.60 24.00
CA VAL A 580 -19.90 2.33 23.67
C VAL A 580 -21.33 2.64 23.23
N SER A 581 -21.58 2.57 21.93
CA SER A 581 -22.87 2.89 21.30
C SER A 581 -24.03 2.09 21.90
N ASP A 582 -23.81 0.80 22.13
CA ASP A 582 -24.84 -0.13 22.61
C ASP A 582 -25.29 0.18 24.04
N LEU A 583 -24.42 0.83 24.82
CA LEU A 583 -24.70 1.26 26.18
C LEU A 583 -25.10 2.73 26.26
N GLY A 584 -24.96 3.49 25.16
CA GLY A 584 -25.09 4.94 25.13
C GLY A 584 -24.19 5.65 26.14
N LYS A 585 -23.06 5.04 26.52
CA LYS A 585 -22.23 5.45 27.65
C LYS A 585 -20.76 5.45 27.29
N VAL A 586 -20.04 6.38 27.90
CA VAL A 586 -18.58 6.42 27.88
C VAL A 586 -18.06 5.47 28.97
N HIS A 587 -17.15 4.57 28.61
CA HIS A 587 -16.49 3.64 29.52
C HIS A 587 -15.04 4.05 29.75
N LYS A 588 -14.63 4.07 31.02
CA LYS A 588 -13.24 4.28 31.40
C LYS A 588 -12.47 2.98 31.20
N SER A 589 -11.42 3.03 30.40
CA SER A 589 -10.54 1.90 30.10
C SER A 589 -9.10 2.29 30.41
N SER A 590 -8.20 1.30 30.36
CA SER A 590 -6.79 1.53 30.61
C SER A 590 -5.91 0.59 29.78
N LEU A 591 -4.83 1.12 29.23
CA LEU A 591 -3.79 0.41 28.52
C LEU A 591 -2.55 0.33 29.41
N LYS A 592 -1.98 -0.86 29.59
CA LYS A 592 -0.76 -1.04 30.39
C LYS A 592 0.46 -0.66 29.54
N LEU A 593 1.18 0.39 29.92
CA LEU A 593 2.27 0.92 29.12
C LEU A 593 3.48 -0.03 29.08
N SER A 594 3.79 -0.72 30.18
CA SER A 594 4.90 -1.70 30.20
C SER A 594 4.75 -2.87 29.23
N ASP A 595 3.53 -3.18 28.78
CA ASP A 595 3.33 -4.24 27.78
C ASP A 595 3.94 -3.86 26.42
N TYR A 596 4.11 -2.56 26.14
CA TYR A 596 4.65 -1.99 24.92
C TYR A 596 6.16 -1.72 24.98
N PHE A 597 6.79 -1.87 26.14
CA PHE A 597 8.22 -1.58 26.31
C PHE A 597 9.08 -2.40 25.34
N GLY A 598 9.75 -1.70 24.42
CA GLY A 598 10.59 -2.32 23.39
C GLY A 598 9.84 -3.09 22.30
N LYS A 599 8.52 -2.88 22.17
CA LYS A 599 7.65 -3.60 21.22
C LYS A 599 7.02 -2.70 20.15
N MET A 600 7.44 -1.44 20.06
CA MET A 600 6.95 -0.45 19.09
C MET A 600 7.91 -0.29 17.90
N GLY A 601 8.57 -1.37 17.50
CA GLY A 601 9.57 -1.39 16.44
C GLY A 601 10.86 -0.63 16.81
N HIS A 602 11.50 -0.05 15.81
CA HIS A 602 12.76 0.69 15.92
C HIS A 602 12.62 2.11 16.53
N GLY A 603 11.40 2.54 16.83
CA GLY A 603 11.06 3.88 17.33
C GLY A 603 10.11 4.61 16.40
N GLN A 604 9.84 5.89 16.69
CA GLN A 604 9.02 6.74 15.82
C GLN A 604 9.82 7.21 14.60
N VAL A 605 9.22 7.18 13.41
CA VAL A 605 9.83 7.69 12.18
C VAL A 605 10.16 9.19 12.27
N ASN A 606 11.28 9.61 11.69
CA ASN A 606 11.66 11.02 11.60
C ASN A 606 12.27 11.33 10.22
N ALA A 607 11.61 12.20 9.47
CA ALA A 607 11.98 12.56 8.10
C ALA A 607 13.38 13.17 8.03
N TYR A 608 13.68 14.12 8.90
CA TYR A 608 14.96 14.82 8.90
C TYR A 608 16.14 13.88 9.17
N ASN A 609 16.03 13.01 10.18
CA ASN A 609 17.06 12.03 10.48
C ASN A 609 17.25 11.06 9.30
N PHE A 610 16.16 10.59 8.69
CA PHE A 610 16.21 9.67 7.56
C PHE A 610 16.86 10.30 6.32
N LEU A 611 16.51 11.55 5.98
CA LEU A 611 17.12 12.30 4.88
C LEU A 611 18.63 12.49 5.10
N ASN A 612 19.06 12.77 6.33
CA ASN A 612 20.49 12.83 6.68
C ASN A 612 21.17 11.47 6.58
N ALA A 613 20.49 10.37 6.93
CA ALA A 613 21.02 9.02 6.75
C ALA A 613 21.21 8.71 5.26
N ILE A 614 20.25 9.08 4.40
CA ILE A 614 20.38 8.97 2.94
C ILE A 614 21.51 9.86 2.41
N ALA A 615 21.81 11.00 3.06
CA ALA A 615 22.89 11.92 2.68
C ALA A 615 24.30 11.31 2.79
N GLY A 616 24.46 10.16 3.46
CA GLY A 616 25.75 9.47 3.63
C GLY A 616 26.51 9.26 2.32
N GLU A 617 27.84 9.32 2.37
CA GLU A 617 28.71 9.18 1.20
C GLU A 617 28.79 7.74 0.68
N ASP A 618 28.50 6.76 1.54
CA ASP A 618 28.49 5.33 1.25
C ASP A 618 27.11 4.80 0.85
N VAL A 619 26.12 5.69 0.71
CA VAL A 619 24.74 5.33 0.35
C VAL A 619 24.58 5.27 -1.17
N GLY A 620 24.30 4.06 -1.67
CA GLY A 620 23.97 3.82 -3.08
C GLY A 620 25.15 3.95 -4.04
N ARG A 621 24.84 4.06 -5.33
CA ARG A 621 25.80 4.29 -6.42
C ARG A 621 25.31 5.44 -7.31
N PRO A 622 26.17 6.14 -8.05
CA PRO A 622 25.71 7.11 -9.05
C PRO A 622 24.74 6.47 -10.05
N MET A 623 23.65 7.18 -10.37
CA MET A 623 22.74 6.79 -11.44
C MET A 623 23.44 6.91 -12.80
N THR A 624 23.15 5.98 -13.70
CA THR A 624 23.67 5.96 -15.08
C THR A 624 22.52 5.95 -16.06
N PHE A 625 22.71 6.53 -17.24
CA PHE A 625 21.69 6.48 -18.29
C PHE A 625 21.48 5.00 -18.68
N PRO A 626 20.22 4.54 -18.77
CA PRO A 626 19.95 3.11 -18.87
C PRO A 626 20.30 2.54 -20.25
N ASN A 627 20.49 1.22 -20.29
CA ASN A 627 20.46 0.50 -21.56
C ASN A 627 19.03 0.54 -22.11
N VAL A 628 18.90 0.69 -23.42
CA VAL A 628 17.60 0.84 -24.07
C VAL A 628 17.24 -0.44 -24.79
N PHE A 629 16.09 -1.02 -24.45
CA PHE A 629 15.48 -2.15 -25.15
C PHE A 629 14.20 -1.67 -25.80
N ILE A 630 14.09 -1.77 -27.12
CA ILE A 630 12.96 -1.21 -27.88
C ILE A 630 12.62 -2.09 -29.09
N SER A 631 11.35 -2.15 -29.48
CA SER A 631 10.96 -2.79 -30.74
C SER A 631 11.38 -1.91 -31.91
N LYS A 632 11.46 -2.52 -33.09
CA LYS A 632 11.55 -1.78 -34.35
C LYS A 632 10.34 -0.86 -34.51
N ASP A 633 10.56 0.33 -35.05
CA ASP A 633 9.59 1.41 -35.29
C ASP A 633 8.99 2.08 -34.04
N ASP A 634 9.15 1.47 -32.86
CA ASP A 634 8.77 2.06 -31.57
C ASP A 634 9.65 3.25 -31.18
N VAL A 635 9.10 4.11 -30.31
CA VAL A 635 9.79 5.27 -29.73
C VAL A 635 9.67 5.22 -28.21
N LYS A 636 10.78 5.37 -27.49
CA LYS A 636 10.82 5.52 -26.02
C LYS A 636 11.39 6.88 -25.64
N ALA A 637 10.84 7.49 -24.60
CA ALA A 637 11.27 8.80 -24.10
C ALA A 637 11.86 8.66 -22.70
N TYR A 638 13.01 9.31 -22.47
CA TYR A 638 13.72 9.31 -21.19
C TYR A 638 13.93 10.74 -20.72
N ASP A 639 13.78 11.00 -19.43
CA ASP A 639 14.19 12.26 -18.83
C ASP A 639 15.70 12.17 -18.45
N PRO A 640 16.59 12.85 -19.17
CA PRO A 640 18.03 12.78 -18.90
C PRO A 640 18.41 13.44 -17.56
N THR A 641 17.56 14.33 -17.02
CA THR A 641 17.86 15.10 -15.81
C THR A 641 17.88 14.24 -14.54
N LEU A 642 17.20 13.08 -14.59
CA LEU A 642 17.25 12.03 -13.57
C LEU A 642 18.65 11.44 -13.40
N TYR A 643 19.44 11.41 -14.48
CA TYR A 643 20.73 10.74 -14.53
C TYR A 643 21.91 11.71 -14.50
N MET A 644 21.72 12.95 -14.98
CA MET A 644 22.80 13.94 -15.05
C MET A 644 22.28 15.38 -14.98
N SER A 645 23.14 16.29 -14.53
CA SER A 645 22.83 17.72 -14.50
C SER A 645 23.02 18.36 -15.88
N GLY A 646 22.15 19.31 -16.23
CA GLY A 646 22.32 20.15 -17.41
C GLY A 646 21.00 20.44 -18.11
N SER A 647 21.05 21.36 -19.07
CA SER A 647 19.92 21.76 -19.92
C SER A 647 20.14 21.44 -21.40
N GLU A 648 21.38 21.12 -21.78
CA GLU A 648 21.79 20.77 -23.13
C GLU A 648 22.48 19.40 -23.11
N PHE A 649 22.12 18.54 -24.06
CA PHE A 649 22.61 17.16 -24.13
C PHE A 649 23.15 16.86 -25.53
N GLU A 650 24.42 16.47 -25.59
CA GLU A 650 25.06 15.96 -26.80
C GLU A 650 24.77 14.45 -26.90
N LEU A 651 24.06 14.04 -27.96
CA LEU A 651 23.67 12.65 -28.20
C LEU A 651 24.49 12.08 -29.34
N LYS A 652 24.94 10.82 -29.20
CA LYS A 652 25.66 10.11 -30.25
C LYS A 652 25.19 8.67 -30.32
N VAL A 653 24.90 8.19 -31.54
CA VAL A 653 24.65 6.78 -31.83
C VAL A 653 25.70 6.30 -32.84
N THR A 654 26.26 5.11 -32.62
CA THR A 654 27.37 4.61 -33.44
C THR A 654 26.89 4.12 -34.81
N ASP A 655 25.74 3.45 -34.83
CA ASP A 655 25.08 2.94 -36.04
C ASP A 655 23.62 3.40 -36.06
N GLU A 656 23.35 4.44 -36.84
CA GLU A 656 22.02 5.05 -37.00
C GLU A 656 21.06 4.20 -37.86
N SER A 657 21.57 3.17 -38.54
CA SER A 657 20.70 2.21 -39.22
C SER A 657 19.94 1.30 -38.26
N ILE A 658 20.42 1.20 -37.00
CA ILE A 658 19.79 0.42 -35.92
C ILE A 658 18.85 1.29 -35.11
N ALA A 659 19.31 2.46 -34.63
CA ALA A 659 18.49 3.36 -33.82
C ALA A 659 18.92 4.81 -33.98
N VAL A 660 18.01 5.74 -33.71
CA VAL A 660 18.32 7.18 -33.67
C VAL A 660 17.87 7.79 -32.35
N MET A 661 18.53 8.88 -31.96
CA MET A 661 18.19 9.63 -30.75
C MET A 661 17.97 11.11 -31.03
N GLU A 662 17.01 11.71 -30.33
CA GLU A 662 16.71 13.14 -30.43
C GLU A 662 16.38 13.70 -29.04
N TYR A 663 16.95 14.86 -28.68
CA TYR A 663 16.55 15.60 -27.49
C TYR A 663 15.56 16.71 -27.87
N LYS A 664 14.34 16.64 -27.35
CA LYS A 664 13.31 17.67 -27.53
C LYS A 664 12.35 17.70 -26.35
N ALA A 665 11.78 18.88 -26.06
CA ALA A 665 10.80 19.06 -24.98
C ALA A 665 11.26 18.44 -23.63
N GLY A 666 12.55 18.59 -23.30
CA GLY A 666 13.12 18.09 -22.04
C GLY A 666 13.38 16.57 -21.99
N LYS A 667 13.08 15.81 -23.05
CA LYS A 667 13.25 14.35 -23.08
C LYS A 667 14.16 13.90 -24.21
N VAL A 668 14.85 12.79 -23.99
CA VAL A 668 15.62 12.05 -24.99
C VAL A 668 14.72 10.96 -25.56
N TYR A 669 14.38 11.08 -26.84
CA TYR A 669 13.61 10.11 -27.59
C TYR A 669 14.56 9.15 -28.29
N VAL A 670 14.37 7.85 -28.11
CA VAL A 670 15.10 6.78 -28.80
C VAL A 670 14.12 6.06 -29.70
N LYS A 671 14.42 5.98 -31.00
CA LYS A 671 13.59 5.28 -31.99
C LYS A 671 14.34 4.05 -32.53
N GLY A 672 13.68 2.90 -32.53
CA GLY A 672 14.18 1.70 -33.21
C GLY A 672 13.99 1.82 -34.72
N ILE A 673 15.05 1.57 -35.50
CA ILE A 673 15.04 1.65 -36.98
C ILE A 673 15.24 0.26 -37.59
N GLY A 674 16.31 -0.43 -37.19
CA GLY A 674 16.69 -1.74 -37.70
C GLY A 674 17.09 -2.66 -36.57
N THR A 675 16.83 -3.96 -36.71
CA THR A 675 17.16 -4.93 -35.66
C THR A 675 18.65 -5.08 -35.47
N GLY A 676 19.10 -5.10 -34.22
CA GLY A 676 20.51 -5.21 -33.86
C GLY A 676 20.83 -4.53 -32.54
N GLN A 677 22.12 -4.34 -32.28
CA GLN A 677 22.61 -3.59 -31.13
C GLN A 677 23.55 -2.48 -31.60
N THR A 678 23.41 -1.29 -31.03
CA THR A 678 24.28 -0.14 -31.31
C THR A 678 24.71 0.52 -30.00
N LYS A 679 25.95 1.04 -29.97
CA LYS A 679 26.44 1.82 -28.83
C LYS A 679 25.98 3.27 -28.96
N ALA A 680 25.58 3.85 -27.84
CA ALA A 680 25.19 5.24 -27.76
C ALA A 680 25.83 5.95 -26.56
N SER A 681 25.88 7.27 -26.61
CA SER A 681 26.32 8.10 -25.50
C SER A 681 25.47 9.36 -25.37
N ILE A 682 25.27 9.79 -24.13
CA ILE A 682 24.71 11.08 -23.78
C ILE A 682 25.72 11.84 -22.93
N LYS A 683 25.92 13.12 -23.25
CA LYS A 683 26.89 13.98 -22.57
C LYS A 683 26.27 15.33 -22.22
N SER A 684 26.56 15.78 -21.00
CA SER A 684 26.24 17.12 -20.50
C SER A 684 27.44 17.67 -19.74
N GLY A 685 27.94 18.83 -20.17
CA GLY A 685 29.18 19.40 -19.63
C GLY A 685 30.36 18.43 -19.73
N SER A 686 30.93 18.05 -18.58
CA SER A 686 32.04 17.09 -18.48
C SER A 686 31.61 15.64 -18.25
N VAL A 687 30.31 15.38 -18.01
CA VAL A 687 29.80 14.03 -17.70
C VAL A 687 29.34 13.36 -18.99
N THR A 688 29.79 12.13 -19.22
CA THR A 688 29.37 11.29 -20.36
C THR A 688 28.90 9.94 -19.84
N HIS A 689 27.71 9.51 -20.23
CA HIS A 689 27.21 8.15 -20.00
C HIS A 689 27.24 7.39 -21.32
N GLU A 690 27.83 6.19 -21.32
CA GLU A 690 27.81 5.24 -22.43
C GLU A 690 26.83 4.11 -22.12
N PHE A 691 26.07 3.69 -23.13
CA PHE A 691 25.04 2.65 -22.99
C PHE A 691 24.80 1.94 -24.33
N VAL A 692 24.00 0.87 -24.29
CA VAL A 692 23.65 0.07 -25.48
C VAL A 692 22.16 0.24 -25.79
N ILE A 693 21.84 0.41 -27.07
CA ILE A 693 20.49 0.33 -27.60
C ILE A 693 20.36 -1.02 -28.32
N THR A 694 19.40 -1.84 -27.87
CA THR A 694 19.03 -3.11 -28.50
C THR A 694 17.66 -2.95 -29.15
N VAL A 695 17.60 -3.18 -30.47
CA VAL A 695 16.37 -3.13 -31.27
C VAL A 695 16.03 -4.53 -31.77
N ARG A 696 14.79 -4.98 -31.56
CA ARG A 696 14.32 -6.32 -31.95
C ARG A 696 13.06 -6.24 -32.83
N GLU A 697 12.79 -7.27 -33.62
CA GLU A 697 11.56 -7.36 -34.42
C GLU A 697 10.36 -7.57 -33.48
N THR A 698 9.23 -6.97 -33.84
CA THR A 698 7.95 -7.16 -33.14
C THR A 698 7.41 -8.55 -33.50
N THR A 699 7.67 -9.56 -32.66
CA THR A 699 7.07 -10.88 -32.88
C THR A 699 5.62 -10.84 -32.37
N GLY A 700 4.65 -11.18 -33.22
CA GLY A 700 3.19 -11.08 -32.96
C GLY A 700 2.63 -11.95 -31.83
N ASN A 701 3.52 -12.47 -30.99
CA ASN A 701 3.29 -13.28 -29.80
C ASN A 701 3.87 -12.63 -28.53
N GLY A 702 4.26 -11.34 -28.59
CA GLY A 702 4.61 -10.56 -27.40
C GLY A 702 5.94 -10.97 -26.74
N TRP A 703 6.86 -11.57 -27.49
CA TRP A 703 8.20 -11.88 -26.99
C TRP A 703 9.20 -10.82 -27.43
N LEU A 704 9.85 -10.20 -26.43
CA LEU A 704 11.08 -9.42 -26.54
C LEU A 704 12.26 -10.33 -26.87
#